data_AF-A0A1V4TFW8-F1
#
_entry.id   AF-A0A1V4TFW8-F1
#
_cell.length_a   1.000
_cell.length_b   1.000
_cell.length_c   1.000
_cell.angle_alpha   90.00
_cell.angle_beta   90.00
_cell.angle_gamma   90.00
#
_symmetry.space_group_name_H-M   'P 1'
#
loop_
_entity.id
_entity.type
_entity.pdbx_description
1 polymer ?
#
loop_
_entity_poly.entity_id
_entity_poly.type
_entity_poly.pdbx_seq_one_letter_code
_entity_poly.pdbx_strand_id
1 'polypeptide(L)'
;MRGAVLEQGEVWKLGASGNGSVICQGDRATALACLRRVRRELSRELGVPAGSLPVGCRTSDPALALVEALLGSAAALDGWRMDPLTGQFLGHVLRDLFGGCVITADELPREMERRRWGCGLPHRYDPPSPSQASNDQVIALGFMGAELLVALATVGVRAALVRRGDAPVEYPETAYALPCIYGWEGAEVTSLQGLREAVDRRSVLPGERGLAKALEAGRSAMVAAEALEALRYLDGDPHTGAVSVGFIPDKVLRELGLALVDDTIPGATVLMGMPMDRRQLVSTVRELQARGMLIMAADEVVRVLQENEVQMGLGMMLYPLGSFTQLVHALDFVTRAALSFGGVQKGDAERLSAYLAKRPKAFVLHYGPLDACRASLALAAIGHHVPIVTDQLVEGVPDLLFHKEPQDMLQGGLESRDIRVAVTVVDIPVPFGPAFEGETVRRPDTYLEAGGGRTPSFELLRMRPEDQVKDGAVRVIGRDVDDMAEGSQSPLAILVDVYGRRMQEDFESVMERRIHLYLNFAEGVWHTGQRNMNWLRLSRRAVKAGFRLEHLGRILVTKLKEEFGNIVSRVQVTLVTDENELGRRLPEALQAYAQREERMAGLTDDSVDTFYSCLMCQSFAPDHICVITPERLGLCGAINWLDAKTGKEIMPAGPNQPIAKGEVEDAQKGSWKGVNEAVAALTHGKIARFCAYSMMEDPMTSCGCFEVIVAMSPDMQSVIVVNREFADMTPVGMKFSTLAGNIGGGKQTPGFIGIGRRYLVSRKFISGDGGFLRISWMPSSLKESMREELINRAEELGAPGFIDQIADETVVTDAEGLMNWMIKVGHPALGMPPLL
;
A
#
# COMPACT_ATOMS: atom_id res chain seq x y z
N MET A 1 10.95 -36.87 -13.57
CA MET A 1 10.16 -38.00 -13.03
C MET A 1 8.71 -37.54 -12.83
N ARG A 2 7.68 -38.37 -13.05
CA ARG A 2 6.26 -37.99 -12.76
C ARG A 2 5.96 -37.88 -11.26
N GLY A 3 6.90 -38.35 -10.46
CA GLY A 3 6.91 -38.40 -9.02
C GLY A 3 7.66 -39.66 -8.58
N ALA A 4 7.88 -39.84 -7.28
CA ALA A 4 8.41 -41.08 -6.73
C ALA A 4 7.46 -41.63 -5.66
N VAL A 5 7.11 -42.91 -5.73
CA VAL A 5 6.21 -43.55 -4.76
C VAL A 5 6.96 -44.69 -4.08
N LEU A 6 6.99 -44.66 -2.75
CA LEU A 6 7.43 -45.77 -1.93
C LEU A 6 6.25 -46.73 -1.73
N GLU A 7 6.30 -47.92 -2.31
CA GLU A 7 5.22 -48.92 -2.23
C GLU A 7 5.56 -50.05 -1.25
N GLN A 8 4.62 -50.35 -0.36
CA GLN A 8 4.66 -51.51 0.52
C GLN A 8 4.17 -52.78 -0.20
N GLY A 9 5.03 -53.81 -0.26
CA GLY A 9 4.70 -55.17 -0.72
C GLY A 9 5.50 -56.20 0.08
N GLU A 10 5.87 -57.34 -0.52
CA GLU A 10 6.80 -58.30 0.11
C GLU A 10 8.18 -57.68 0.42
N VAL A 11 8.60 -56.73 -0.43
CA VAL A 11 9.80 -55.89 -0.24
C VAL A 11 9.40 -54.44 -0.59
N TRP A 12 9.91 -53.46 0.15
CA TRP A 12 9.59 -52.05 -0.09
C TRP A 12 10.32 -51.54 -1.33
N LYS A 13 9.60 -50.86 -2.23
CA LYS A 13 10.15 -50.36 -3.50
C LYS A 13 9.84 -48.88 -3.67
N LEU A 14 10.89 -48.06 -3.82
CA LEU A 14 10.77 -46.67 -4.26
C LEU A 14 10.90 -46.64 -5.78
N GLY A 15 9.79 -46.39 -6.47
CA GLY A 15 9.74 -46.33 -7.94
C GLY A 15 9.44 -44.93 -8.45
N ALA A 16 9.93 -44.60 -9.64
CA ALA A 16 9.44 -43.43 -10.36
C ALA A 16 8.03 -43.73 -10.91
N SER A 17 7.09 -42.81 -10.68
CA SER A 17 5.72 -42.97 -11.12
C SER A 17 5.62 -43.00 -12.65
N GLY A 18 4.93 -44.01 -13.19
CA GLY A 18 4.54 -44.12 -14.61
C GLY A 18 5.57 -44.66 -15.61
N ASN A 19 6.79 -45.03 -15.21
CA ASN A 19 7.74 -45.75 -16.07
C ASN A 19 8.30 -47.04 -15.41
N GLY A 20 7.90 -47.33 -14.16
CA GLY A 20 8.28 -48.56 -13.46
C GLY A 20 9.75 -48.66 -13.05
N SER A 21 10.55 -47.59 -13.22
CA SER A 21 11.97 -47.63 -12.86
C SER A 21 12.12 -47.62 -11.34
N VAL A 22 12.83 -48.61 -10.79
CA VAL A 22 13.11 -48.74 -9.36
C VAL A 22 14.32 -47.88 -9.00
N ILE A 23 14.12 -46.93 -8.10
CA ILE A 23 15.16 -46.04 -7.55
C ILE A 23 15.89 -46.75 -6.39
N CYS A 24 15.13 -47.45 -5.55
CA CYS A 24 15.65 -48.22 -4.42
C CYS A 24 14.67 -49.32 -4.03
N GLN A 25 15.19 -50.46 -3.55
CA GLN A 25 14.40 -51.55 -3.00
C GLN A 25 15.13 -52.12 -1.77
N GLY A 26 14.39 -52.49 -0.73
CA GLY A 26 14.98 -53.09 0.47
C GLY A 26 13.96 -53.32 1.58
N ASP A 27 14.47 -53.54 2.79
CA ASP A 27 13.64 -53.53 4.00
C ASP A 27 13.06 -52.13 4.28
N ARG A 28 12.13 -52.05 5.25
CA ARG A 28 11.44 -50.81 5.60
C ARG A 28 12.42 -49.67 5.93
N ALA A 29 13.47 -49.96 6.69
CA ALA A 29 14.45 -48.96 7.13
C ALA A 29 15.24 -48.40 5.95
N THR A 30 15.75 -49.27 5.08
CA THR A 30 16.53 -48.90 3.90
C THR A 30 15.69 -48.07 2.92
N ALA A 31 14.45 -48.49 2.67
CA ALA A 31 13.58 -47.82 1.71
C ALA A 31 13.12 -46.43 2.21
N LEU A 32 12.78 -46.30 3.51
CA LEU A 32 12.47 -45.00 4.11
C LEU A 32 13.68 -44.06 4.12
N ALA A 33 14.88 -44.55 4.46
CA ALA A 33 16.10 -43.75 4.41
C ALA A 33 16.35 -43.21 2.99
N CYS A 34 16.10 -44.03 1.96
CA CYS A 34 16.20 -43.61 0.57
C CYS A 34 15.14 -42.56 0.20
N LEU A 35 13.87 -42.76 0.59
CA LEU A 35 12.79 -41.80 0.37
C LEU A 35 13.15 -40.43 0.95
N ARG A 36 13.67 -40.39 2.18
CA ARG A 36 14.11 -39.15 2.84
C ARG A 36 15.30 -38.51 2.14
N ARG A 37 16.27 -39.29 1.65
CA ARG A 37 17.38 -38.78 0.85
C ARG A 37 16.89 -38.11 -0.43
N VAL A 38 16.04 -38.79 -1.21
CA VAL A 38 15.47 -38.26 -2.46
C VAL A 38 14.71 -36.96 -2.21
N ARG A 39 13.89 -36.90 -1.15
CA ARG A 39 13.16 -35.67 -0.80
C ARG A 39 14.10 -34.50 -0.49
N ARG A 40 15.18 -34.73 0.27
CA ARG A 40 16.15 -33.67 0.59
C ARG A 40 16.91 -33.19 -0.65
N GLU A 41 17.34 -34.11 -1.51
CA GLU A 41 18.06 -33.78 -2.74
C GLU A 41 17.18 -32.97 -3.70
N LEU A 42 15.94 -33.41 -3.94
CA LEU A 42 15.00 -32.68 -4.79
C LEU A 42 14.60 -31.32 -4.21
N SER A 43 14.39 -31.24 -2.89
CA SER A 43 14.09 -29.96 -2.24
C SER A 43 15.22 -28.95 -2.44
N ARG A 44 16.48 -29.40 -2.33
CA ARG A 44 17.66 -28.54 -2.57
C ARG A 44 17.80 -28.14 -4.04
N GLU A 45 17.55 -29.06 -4.96
CA GLU A 45 17.71 -28.82 -6.40
C GLU A 45 16.61 -27.92 -6.97
N LEU A 46 15.36 -28.12 -6.55
CA LEU A 46 14.21 -27.35 -7.02
C LEU A 46 13.95 -26.09 -6.18
N GLY A 47 14.59 -25.95 -5.02
CA GLY A 47 14.34 -24.84 -4.10
C GLY A 47 12.94 -24.85 -3.48
N VAL A 48 12.24 -26.00 -3.48
CA VAL A 48 10.86 -26.13 -2.96
C VAL A 48 10.83 -26.90 -1.64
N PRO A 49 9.89 -26.59 -0.73
CA PRO A 49 9.71 -27.35 0.51
C PRO A 49 9.41 -28.83 0.23
N ALA A 50 9.84 -29.71 1.13
CA ALA A 50 9.58 -31.15 1.02
C ALA A 50 8.08 -31.51 0.96
N GLY A 51 7.21 -30.59 1.41
CA GLY A 51 5.75 -30.62 1.31
C GLY A 51 5.19 -30.46 -0.10
N SER A 52 5.95 -29.84 -1.00
CA SER A 52 5.51 -29.57 -2.38
C SER A 52 6.05 -30.60 -3.38
N LEU A 53 6.99 -31.45 -2.96
CA LEU A 53 7.62 -32.42 -3.85
C LEU A 53 6.62 -33.51 -4.29
N PRO A 54 6.64 -33.92 -5.57
CA PRO A 54 5.82 -35.03 -6.08
C PRO A 54 6.40 -36.37 -5.63
N VAL A 55 6.53 -36.57 -4.32
CA VAL A 55 7.05 -37.78 -3.69
C VAL A 55 6.05 -38.23 -2.63
N GLY A 56 5.70 -39.51 -2.64
CA GLY A 56 4.68 -40.08 -1.75
C GLY A 56 5.00 -41.49 -1.28
N CYS A 57 4.15 -42.00 -0.39
CA CYS A 57 4.20 -43.36 0.13
C CYS A 57 2.85 -44.04 -0.08
N ARG A 58 2.85 -45.33 -0.38
CA ARG A 58 1.66 -46.19 -0.43
C ARG A 58 1.86 -47.33 0.57
N THR A 59 0.97 -47.41 1.56
CA THR A 59 1.14 -48.25 2.74
C THR A 59 -0.21 -48.74 3.24
N SER A 60 -0.25 -49.94 3.83
CA SER A 60 -1.42 -50.42 4.59
C SER A 60 -1.30 -50.14 6.10
N ASP A 61 -0.13 -49.65 6.55
CA ASP A 61 0.16 -49.23 7.93
C ASP A 61 -0.31 -47.77 8.16
N PRO A 62 -1.38 -47.54 8.96
CA PRO A 62 -1.91 -46.20 9.23
C PRO A 62 -0.94 -45.30 9.99
N ALA A 63 -0.13 -45.88 10.90
CA ALA A 63 0.83 -45.11 11.67
C ALA A 63 1.92 -44.54 10.77
N LEU A 64 2.39 -45.33 9.81
CA LEU A 64 3.32 -44.85 8.81
C LEU A 64 2.71 -43.77 7.91
N ALA A 65 1.48 -43.97 7.43
CA ALA A 65 0.80 -43.00 6.59
C ALA A 65 0.70 -41.62 7.28
N LEU A 66 0.31 -41.62 8.56
CA LEU A 66 0.20 -40.41 9.36
C LEU A 66 1.56 -39.75 9.60
N VAL A 67 2.60 -40.53 9.94
CA VAL A 67 3.97 -40.00 10.12
C VAL A 67 4.50 -39.38 8.84
N GLU A 68 4.27 -40.02 7.68
CA GLU A 68 4.66 -39.46 6.38
C GLU A 68 3.92 -38.16 6.08
N ALA A 69 2.61 -38.10 6.36
CA ALA A 69 1.79 -36.89 6.20
C ALA A 69 2.25 -35.73 7.11
N LEU A 70 2.51 -35.99 8.39
CA LEU A 70 3.02 -34.98 9.33
C LEU A 70 4.42 -34.47 8.95
N LEU A 71 5.19 -35.28 8.21
CA LEU A 71 6.48 -34.90 7.65
C LEU A 71 6.36 -34.34 6.22
N GLY A 72 5.17 -33.89 5.81
CA GLY A 72 4.91 -33.21 4.54
C GLY A 72 4.80 -34.12 3.30
N SER A 73 4.72 -35.44 3.44
CA SER A 73 4.56 -36.35 2.30
C SER A 73 3.08 -36.60 2.00
N ALA A 74 2.76 -36.94 0.75
CA ALA A 74 1.50 -37.62 0.47
C ALA A 74 1.62 -39.10 0.88
N ALA A 75 0.58 -39.64 1.51
CA ALA A 75 0.50 -41.03 1.91
C ALA A 75 -0.83 -41.63 1.45
N ALA A 76 -0.78 -42.62 0.56
CA ALA A 76 -1.93 -43.45 0.21
C ALA A 76 -2.10 -44.57 1.23
N LEU A 77 -3.25 -44.64 1.88
CA LEU A 77 -3.59 -45.68 2.84
C LEU A 77 -4.45 -46.77 2.20
N ASP A 78 -3.86 -47.93 1.97
CA ASP A 78 -4.48 -49.06 1.28
C ASP A 78 -5.26 -49.96 2.24
N GLY A 79 -6.45 -50.40 1.83
CA GLY A 79 -7.25 -51.36 2.59
C GLY A 79 -8.06 -50.75 3.75
N TRP A 80 -8.08 -49.43 3.85
CA TRP A 80 -8.86 -48.69 4.85
C TRP A 80 -9.93 -47.83 4.17
N ARG A 81 -11.07 -47.66 4.86
CA ARG A 81 -12.12 -46.73 4.45
C ARG A 81 -12.19 -45.61 5.48
N MET A 82 -11.93 -44.39 5.05
CA MET A 82 -12.10 -43.20 5.89
C MET A 82 -13.56 -42.75 5.83
N ASP A 83 -14.14 -42.40 6.98
CA ASP A 83 -15.38 -41.63 6.97
C ASP A 83 -15.12 -40.22 6.38
N PRO A 84 -16.17 -39.52 5.89
CA PRO A 84 -15.99 -38.26 5.19
C PRO A 84 -15.24 -37.18 6.00
N LEU A 85 -15.51 -37.06 7.31
CA LEU A 85 -14.90 -36.05 8.18
C LEU A 85 -13.41 -36.35 8.37
N THR A 86 -13.07 -37.61 8.67
CA THR A 86 -11.68 -38.07 8.77
C THR A 86 -10.93 -37.88 7.45
N GLY A 87 -11.58 -38.16 6.31
CA GLY A 87 -11.00 -37.94 4.99
C GLY A 87 -10.66 -36.48 4.72
N GLN A 88 -11.58 -35.55 5.06
CA GLN A 88 -11.33 -34.11 4.93
C GLN A 88 -10.19 -33.64 5.85
N PHE A 89 -10.17 -34.10 7.10
CA PHE A 89 -9.11 -33.76 8.05
C PHE A 89 -7.74 -34.25 7.58
N LEU A 90 -7.61 -35.54 7.26
CA LEU A 90 -6.33 -36.12 6.89
C LEU A 90 -5.87 -35.71 5.48
N GLY A 91 -6.80 -35.40 4.57
CA GLY A 91 -6.51 -35.03 3.19
C GLY A 91 -6.17 -33.54 2.99
N HIS A 92 -6.94 -32.66 3.64
CA HIS A 92 -6.90 -31.20 3.41
C HIS A 92 -6.33 -30.44 4.62
N VAL A 93 -6.82 -30.68 5.84
CA VAL A 93 -6.32 -29.95 7.03
C VAL A 93 -4.85 -30.26 7.30
N LEU A 94 -4.43 -31.53 7.23
CA LEU A 94 -3.01 -31.88 7.38
C LEU A 94 -2.14 -31.27 6.28
N ARG A 95 -2.68 -31.11 5.07
CA ARG A 95 -1.97 -30.53 3.94
C ARG A 95 -1.73 -29.05 4.16
N ASP A 96 -2.75 -28.35 4.64
CA ASP A 96 -2.68 -26.94 4.98
C ASP A 96 -1.73 -26.67 6.15
N LEU A 97 -1.70 -27.54 7.16
CA LEU A 97 -0.85 -27.37 8.35
C LEU A 97 0.60 -27.86 8.18
N PHE A 98 0.81 -29.00 7.50
CA PHE A 98 2.10 -29.71 7.45
C PHE A 98 2.62 -29.93 6.03
N GLY A 99 1.85 -29.57 5.00
CA GLY A 99 2.19 -29.84 3.60
C GLY A 99 2.03 -31.30 3.16
N GLY A 100 1.53 -32.20 4.03
CA GLY A 100 1.34 -33.62 3.74
C GLY A 100 -0.10 -34.06 3.90
N CYS A 101 -0.47 -35.21 3.37
CA CYS A 101 -1.86 -35.69 3.38
C CYS A 101 -1.93 -37.20 3.46
N VAL A 102 -3.01 -37.71 4.06
CA VAL A 102 -3.41 -39.11 3.91
C VAL A 102 -4.62 -39.15 2.98
N ILE A 103 -4.49 -39.95 1.92
CA ILE A 103 -5.46 -40.06 0.83
C ILE A 103 -5.67 -41.52 0.49
N THR A 104 -6.64 -41.79 -0.39
CA THR A 104 -6.86 -43.11 -0.95
C THR A 104 -5.86 -43.43 -2.06
N ALA A 105 -5.72 -44.71 -2.39
CA ALA A 105 -4.78 -45.18 -3.42
C ALA A 105 -5.05 -44.59 -4.81
N ASP A 106 -6.33 -44.39 -5.14
CA ASP A 106 -6.81 -43.83 -6.40
C ASP A 106 -6.58 -42.32 -6.51
N GLU A 107 -6.46 -41.62 -5.39
CA GLU A 107 -6.15 -40.17 -5.35
C GLU A 107 -4.66 -39.88 -5.51
N LEU A 108 -3.78 -40.84 -5.21
CA LEU A 108 -2.32 -40.64 -5.21
C LEU A 108 -1.77 -40.09 -6.55
N PRO A 109 -2.16 -40.59 -7.73
CA PRO A 109 -1.70 -40.02 -8.99
C PRO A 109 -2.09 -38.55 -9.17
N ARG A 110 -3.31 -38.18 -8.73
CA ARG A 110 -3.81 -36.79 -8.80
C ARG A 110 -3.04 -35.88 -7.86
N GLU A 111 -2.77 -36.33 -6.64
CA GLU A 111 -1.97 -35.56 -5.67
C GLU A 111 -0.52 -35.37 -6.16
N MET A 112 0.09 -36.38 -6.81
CA MET A 112 1.42 -36.24 -7.39
C MET A 112 1.45 -35.19 -8.51
N GLU A 113 0.44 -35.14 -9.38
CA GLU A 113 0.36 -34.13 -10.43
C GLU A 113 0.07 -32.73 -9.85
N ARG A 114 -0.80 -32.61 -8.83
CA ARG A 114 -1.01 -31.34 -8.10
C ARG A 114 0.30 -30.79 -7.54
N ARG A 115 1.07 -31.64 -6.85
CA ARG A 115 2.37 -31.27 -6.26
C ARG A 115 3.39 -30.87 -7.32
N ARG A 116 3.44 -31.62 -8.42
CA ARG A 116 4.30 -31.32 -9.57
C ARG A 116 3.98 -29.94 -10.17
N TRP A 117 2.70 -29.64 -10.35
CA TRP A 117 2.25 -28.34 -10.83
C TRP A 117 2.55 -27.21 -9.83
N GLY A 118 2.38 -27.47 -8.53
CA GLY A 118 2.81 -26.56 -7.48
C GLY A 118 4.31 -26.23 -7.51
N CYS A 119 5.14 -27.10 -8.11
CA CYS A 119 6.57 -26.85 -8.35
C CYS A 119 6.85 -26.11 -9.67
N GLY A 120 5.84 -25.59 -10.37
CA GLY A 120 6.00 -24.88 -11.65
C GLY A 120 6.32 -25.78 -12.84
N LEU A 121 6.15 -27.10 -12.70
CA LEU A 121 6.37 -28.04 -13.79
C LEU A 121 5.09 -28.17 -14.66
N PRO A 122 5.20 -28.33 -16.00
CA PRO A 122 4.04 -28.41 -16.88
C PRO A 122 3.12 -29.60 -16.54
N HIS A 123 1.81 -29.37 -16.54
CA HIS A 123 0.81 -30.43 -16.51
C HIS A 123 0.98 -31.36 -17.71
N ARG A 124 0.85 -32.67 -17.49
CA ARG A 124 0.82 -33.67 -18.58
C ARG A 124 -0.56 -34.23 -18.89
N TYR A 125 -1.55 -33.95 -18.03
CA TYR A 125 -2.94 -34.30 -18.23
C TYR A 125 -3.78 -33.05 -18.06
N ASP A 126 -4.91 -32.98 -18.76
CA ASP A 126 -5.95 -32.02 -18.41
C ASP A 126 -6.41 -32.30 -16.97
N PRO A 127 -6.68 -31.24 -16.19
CA PRO A 127 -7.29 -31.39 -14.88
C PRO A 127 -8.60 -32.17 -15.06
N PRO A 128 -9.04 -32.96 -14.07
CA PRO A 128 -10.39 -33.47 -14.11
C PRO A 128 -11.36 -32.29 -14.30
N SER A 129 -12.29 -32.40 -15.27
CA SER A 129 -13.33 -31.38 -15.46
C SER A 129 -13.98 -31.08 -14.10
N PRO A 130 -14.26 -29.80 -13.78
CA PRO A 130 -14.85 -29.46 -12.50
C PRO A 130 -16.09 -30.31 -12.29
N SER A 131 -16.17 -31.03 -11.18
CA SER A 131 -17.36 -31.80 -10.86
C SER A 131 -18.47 -30.82 -10.52
N GLN A 132 -19.65 -31.00 -11.13
CA GLN A 132 -20.83 -30.21 -10.79
C GLN A 132 -21.18 -30.42 -9.30
N ALA A 133 -21.25 -29.33 -8.54
CA ALA A 133 -21.65 -29.31 -7.14
C ALA A 133 -23.04 -28.66 -7.00
N SER A 134 -24.00 -29.40 -6.45
CA SER A 134 -25.30 -28.84 -6.07
C SER A 134 -25.19 -27.93 -4.85
N ASN A 135 -26.18 -27.06 -4.65
CA ASN A 135 -26.22 -26.21 -3.46
C ASN A 135 -26.25 -27.03 -2.16
N ASP A 136 -26.94 -28.16 -2.14
CA ASP A 136 -26.96 -29.09 -1.00
C ASP A 136 -25.57 -29.67 -0.70
N GLN A 137 -24.77 -29.97 -1.74
CA GLN A 137 -23.40 -30.46 -1.57
C GLN A 137 -22.50 -29.37 -0.99
N VAL A 138 -22.59 -28.13 -1.48
CA VAL A 138 -21.82 -27.00 -0.94
C VAL A 138 -22.21 -26.71 0.51
N ILE A 139 -23.50 -26.74 0.83
CA ILE A 139 -24.00 -26.56 2.21
C ILE A 139 -23.47 -27.68 3.11
N ALA A 140 -23.59 -28.94 2.71
CA ALA A 140 -23.12 -30.08 3.49
C ALA A 140 -21.60 -30.00 3.74
N LEU A 141 -20.84 -29.61 2.71
CA LEU A 141 -19.40 -29.42 2.78
C LEU A 141 -19.01 -28.29 3.76
N GLY A 142 -19.74 -27.17 3.72
CA GLY A 142 -19.54 -26.06 4.64
C GLY A 142 -19.85 -26.40 6.11
N PHE A 143 -20.89 -27.20 6.37
CA PHE A 143 -21.14 -27.71 7.72
C PHE A 143 -20.01 -28.62 8.22
N MET A 144 -19.51 -29.50 7.36
CA MET A 144 -18.38 -30.37 7.69
C MET A 144 -17.12 -29.55 8.01
N GLY A 145 -16.86 -28.49 7.25
CA GLY A 145 -15.76 -27.56 7.51
C GLY A 145 -15.90 -26.82 8.84
N ALA A 146 -17.10 -26.36 9.16
CA ALA A 146 -17.39 -25.74 10.45
C ALA A 146 -17.14 -26.72 11.60
N GLU A 147 -17.56 -27.98 11.46
CA GLU A 147 -17.32 -29.02 12.48
C GLU A 147 -15.82 -29.25 12.70
N LEU A 148 -15.04 -29.33 11.61
CA LEU A 148 -13.59 -29.48 11.68
C LEU A 148 -12.91 -28.30 12.35
N LEU A 149 -13.22 -27.07 11.93
CA LEU A 149 -12.59 -25.85 12.46
C LEU A 149 -12.94 -25.66 13.93
N VAL A 150 -14.20 -25.85 14.32
CA VAL A 150 -14.64 -25.77 15.71
C VAL A 150 -13.94 -26.82 16.57
N ALA A 151 -13.83 -28.06 16.09
CA ALA A 151 -13.11 -29.11 16.81
C ALA A 151 -11.62 -28.77 16.98
N LEU A 152 -10.96 -28.30 15.92
CA LEU A 152 -9.57 -27.84 15.94
C LEU A 152 -9.37 -26.69 16.93
N ALA A 153 -10.19 -25.65 16.87
CA ALA A 153 -10.12 -24.51 17.77
C ALA A 153 -10.34 -24.94 19.22
N THR A 154 -11.33 -25.79 19.47
CA THR A 154 -11.62 -26.33 20.82
C THR A 154 -10.42 -27.07 21.39
N VAL A 155 -9.82 -27.97 20.60
CA VAL A 155 -8.62 -28.72 21.02
C VAL A 155 -7.43 -27.79 21.20
N GLY A 156 -7.21 -26.86 20.26
CA GLY A 156 -6.09 -25.91 20.27
C GLY A 156 -6.12 -24.99 21.48
N VAL A 157 -7.26 -24.36 21.76
CA VAL A 157 -7.43 -23.44 22.89
C VAL A 157 -7.29 -24.18 24.21
N ARG A 158 -7.89 -25.37 24.36
CA ARG A 158 -7.73 -26.19 25.57
C ARG A 158 -6.27 -26.60 25.77
N ALA A 159 -5.57 -27.01 24.72
CA ALA A 159 -4.16 -27.35 24.80
C ALA A 159 -3.30 -26.14 25.19
N ALA A 160 -3.59 -24.95 24.65
CA ALA A 160 -2.90 -23.72 25.01
C ALA A 160 -3.14 -23.35 26.48
N LEU A 161 -4.38 -23.40 26.96
CA LEU A 161 -4.74 -23.17 28.37
C LEU A 161 -4.01 -24.13 29.32
N VAL A 162 -3.95 -25.42 28.99
CA VAL A 162 -3.23 -26.42 29.80
C VAL A 162 -1.74 -26.11 29.85
N ARG A 163 -1.14 -25.65 28.75
CA ARG A 163 0.30 -25.39 28.66
C ARG A 163 0.72 -24.05 29.28
N ARG A 164 -0.12 -23.02 29.17
CA ARG A 164 0.25 -21.63 29.46
C ARG A 164 -0.58 -20.96 30.56
N GLY A 165 -1.65 -21.59 31.03
CA GLY A 165 -2.65 -20.91 31.86
C GLY A 165 -3.47 -19.89 31.06
N ASP A 166 -4.13 -18.97 31.75
CA ASP A 166 -4.91 -17.90 31.11
C ASP A 166 -4.02 -16.75 30.65
N ALA A 167 -3.32 -16.95 29.53
CA ALA A 167 -2.44 -15.95 28.92
C ALA A 167 -3.23 -14.88 28.15
N PRO A 168 -2.69 -13.65 28.01
CA PRO A 168 -3.29 -12.62 27.18
C PRO A 168 -3.32 -13.05 25.70
N VAL A 169 -4.35 -12.60 24.99
CA VAL A 169 -4.58 -12.86 23.57
C VAL A 169 -4.81 -11.52 22.89
N GLU A 170 -3.98 -11.18 21.90
CA GLU A 170 -4.09 -9.94 21.13
C GLU A 170 -3.52 -10.11 19.71
N TYR A 171 -4.07 -9.34 18.77
CA TYR A 171 -3.43 -9.08 17.49
C TYR A 171 -2.58 -7.80 17.55
N PRO A 172 -1.53 -7.67 16.72
CA PRO A 172 -0.70 -6.48 16.71
C PRO A 172 -1.48 -5.26 16.21
N GLU A 173 -1.31 -4.12 16.89
CA GLU A 173 -1.77 -2.80 16.44
C GLU A 173 -3.28 -2.74 16.08
N THR A 174 -4.14 -3.34 16.91
CA THR A 174 -5.59 -3.23 16.78
C THR A 174 -6.31 -2.76 18.04
N ALA A 175 -7.34 -1.94 17.87
CA ALA A 175 -8.24 -1.50 18.93
C ALA A 175 -9.50 -2.38 19.07
N TYR A 176 -9.61 -3.44 18.25
CA TYR A 176 -10.82 -4.25 18.12
C TYR A 176 -10.67 -5.68 18.67
N ALA A 177 -9.69 -5.91 19.54
CA ALA A 177 -9.38 -7.23 20.11
C ALA A 177 -9.27 -8.31 19.02
N LEU A 178 -10.21 -9.27 18.98
CA LEU A 178 -10.40 -10.21 17.87
C LEU A 178 -11.57 -9.71 17.01
N PRO A 179 -11.33 -9.07 15.85
CA PRO A 179 -12.34 -8.20 15.24
C PRO A 179 -13.60 -8.90 14.72
N CYS A 180 -13.54 -10.14 14.23
CA CYS A 180 -14.74 -10.85 13.82
C CYS A 180 -15.63 -11.18 15.03
N ILE A 181 -15.06 -11.72 16.12
CA ILE A 181 -15.78 -11.97 17.38
C ILE A 181 -16.30 -10.66 17.99
N TYR A 182 -15.46 -9.62 18.03
CA TYR A 182 -15.81 -8.30 18.56
C TYR A 182 -16.96 -7.67 17.78
N GLY A 183 -16.86 -7.64 16.45
CA GLY A 183 -17.88 -7.05 15.58
C GLY A 183 -19.21 -7.78 15.63
N TRP A 184 -19.20 -9.11 15.50
CA TRP A 184 -20.43 -9.91 15.38
C TRP A 184 -21.06 -10.32 16.71
N GLU A 185 -20.27 -10.51 17.78
CA GLU A 185 -20.76 -10.95 19.08
C GLU A 185 -20.69 -9.88 20.16
N GLY A 186 -19.94 -8.79 19.94
CA GLY A 186 -19.70 -7.75 20.95
C GLY A 186 -18.75 -8.19 22.06
N ALA A 187 -18.17 -9.39 21.95
CA ALA A 187 -17.29 -9.97 22.95
C ALA A 187 -15.85 -9.45 22.78
N GLU A 188 -15.31 -8.86 23.84
CA GLU A 188 -13.95 -8.36 23.90
C GLU A 188 -13.03 -9.44 24.46
N VAL A 189 -12.49 -10.25 23.56
CA VAL A 189 -11.64 -11.39 23.91
C VAL A 189 -10.19 -10.94 24.05
N THR A 190 -9.70 -10.91 25.29
CA THR A 190 -8.32 -10.49 25.61
C THR A 190 -7.50 -11.57 26.35
N SER A 191 -8.07 -12.75 26.56
CA SER A 191 -7.39 -13.87 27.25
C SER A 191 -7.76 -15.23 26.66
N LEU A 192 -6.94 -16.25 26.93
CA LEU A 192 -7.19 -17.63 26.50
C LEU A 192 -8.49 -18.21 27.08
N GLN A 193 -8.86 -17.83 28.30
CA GLN A 193 -10.11 -18.21 28.93
C GLN A 193 -11.31 -17.57 28.23
N GLY A 194 -11.21 -16.29 27.87
CA GLY A 194 -12.22 -15.61 27.05
C GLY A 194 -12.32 -16.21 25.65
N LEU A 195 -11.19 -16.63 25.06
CA LEU A 195 -11.14 -17.29 23.77
C LEU A 195 -11.85 -18.66 23.81
N ARG A 196 -11.63 -19.43 24.88
CA ARG A 196 -12.34 -20.70 25.12
C ARG A 196 -13.84 -20.48 25.18
N GLU A 197 -14.30 -19.48 25.92
CA GLU A 197 -15.72 -19.17 26.06
C GLU A 197 -16.34 -18.77 24.72
N ALA A 198 -15.62 -18.01 23.88
CA ALA A 198 -16.07 -17.66 22.54
C ALA A 198 -16.24 -18.91 21.64
N VAL A 199 -15.27 -19.82 21.65
CA VAL A 199 -15.35 -21.08 20.89
C VAL A 199 -16.46 -22.00 21.43
N ASP A 200 -16.57 -22.15 22.75
CA ASP A 200 -17.58 -23.02 23.38
C ASP A 200 -19.01 -22.53 23.07
N ARG A 201 -19.26 -21.21 23.01
CA ARG A 201 -20.58 -20.65 22.59
C ARG A 201 -20.99 -21.07 21.17
N ARG A 202 -20.04 -21.37 20.30
CA ARG A 202 -20.25 -21.76 18.90
C ARG A 202 -20.02 -23.25 18.63
N SER A 203 -19.74 -24.03 19.68
CA SER A 203 -19.36 -25.43 19.59
C SER A 203 -20.46 -26.35 19.07
N VAL A 204 -21.73 -25.96 19.26
CA VAL A 204 -22.90 -26.71 18.79
C VAL A 204 -23.38 -26.12 17.48
N LEU A 205 -23.21 -26.88 16.39
CA LEU A 205 -23.70 -26.48 15.07
C LEU A 205 -25.20 -26.78 14.91
N PRO A 206 -25.92 -26.02 14.06
CA PRO A 206 -27.32 -26.30 13.75
C PRO A 206 -27.53 -27.70 13.15
N GLY A 207 -28.56 -28.41 13.60
CA GLY A 207 -28.91 -29.74 13.06
C GLY A 207 -29.70 -29.69 11.74
N GLU A 208 -30.46 -28.62 11.51
CA GLU A 208 -31.23 -28.40 10.28
C GLU A 208 -30.31 -28.03 9.10
N ARG A 209 -30.59 -28.57 7.93
CA ARG A 209 -29.85 -28.30 6.70
C ARG A 209 -30.62 -27.29 5.85
N GLY A 210 -29.98 -26.16 5.54
CA GLY A 210 -30.53 -25.07 4.72
C GLY A 210 -29.62 -23.85 4.74
N LEU A 211 -29.81 -22.92 3.80
CA LEU A 211 -28.89 -21.77 3.61
C LEU A 211 -28.72 -20.92 4.89
N ALA A 212 -29.81 -20.54 5.57
CA ALA A 212 -29.72 -19.72 6.78
C ALA A 212 -28.88 -20.39 7.89
N LYS A 213 -29.04 -21.71 8.06
CA LYS A 213 -28.27 -22.50 9.03
C LYS A 213 -26.84 -22.76 8.57
N ALA A 214 -26.61 -22.84 7.27
CA ALA A 214 -25.27 -22.91 6.69
C ALA A 214 -24.48 -21.62 6.96
N LEU A 215 -25.12 -20.44 6.83
CA LEU A 215 -24.50 -19.15 7.18
C LEU A 215 -24.18 -19.05 8.68
N GLU A 216 -25.05 -19.60 9.54
CA GLU A 216 -24.78 -19.71 10.98
C GLU A 216 -23.57 -20.63 11.26
N ALA A 217 -23.46 -21.77 10.57
CA ALA A 217 -22.29 -22.64 10.63
C ALA A 217 -21.02 -21.95 10.11
N GLY A 218 -21.12 -21.16 9.03
CA GLY A 218 -20.03 -20.31 8.54
C GLY A 218 -19.56 -19.30 9.59
N ARG A 219 -20.49 -18.71 10.36
CA ARG A 219 -20.11 -17.83 11.48
C ARG A 219 -19.36 -18.58 12.58
N SER A 220 -19.76 -19.80 12.92
CA SER A 220 -19.00 -20.65 13.85
C SER A 220 -17.60 -20.97 13.31
N ALA A 221 -17.48 -21.25 12.01
CA ALA A 221 -16.19 -21.47 11.34
C ALA A 221 -15.30 -20.23 11.39
N MET A 222 -15.84 -19.02 11.18
CA MET A 222 -15.11 -17.76 11.29
C MET A 222 -14.58 -17.52 12.70
N VAL A 223 -15.41 -17.72 13.74
CA VAL A 223 -14.97 -17.64 15.15
C VAL A 223 -13.87 -18.64 15.44
N ALA A 224 -14.01 -19.88 14.96
CA ALA A 224 -13.00 -20.92 15.14
C ALA A 224 -11.68 -20.59 14.41
N ALA A 225 -11.75 -20.07 13.18
CA ALA A 225 -10.57 -19.66 12.41
C ALA A 225 -9.85 -18.47 13.06
N GLU A 226 -10.59 -17.45 13.52
CA GLU A 226 -10.00 -16.32 14.25
C GLU A 226 -9.37 -16.77 15.57
N ALA A 227 -9.98 -17.75 16.26
CA ALA A 227 -9.38 -18.33 17.45
C ALA A 227 -8.08 -19.10 17.15
N LEU A 228 -8.05 -19.87 16.07
CA LEU A 228 -6.85 -20.59 15.64
C LEU A 228 -5.73 -19.61 15.25
N GLU A 229 -6.05 -18.53 14.55
CA GLU A 229 -5.07 -17.48 14.25
C GLU A 229 -4.60 -16.77 15.52
N ALA A 230 -5.50 -16.37 16.42
CA ALA A 230 -5.11 -15.76 17.70
C ALA A 230 -4.14 -16.63 18.52
N LEU A 231 -4.30 -17.96 18.49
CA LEU A 231 -3.34 -18.89 19.10
C LEU A 231 -1.94 -18.85 18.47
N ARG A 232 -1.84 -18.55 17.16
CA ARG A 232 -0.54 -18.40 16.46
C ARG A 232 0.21 -17.13 16.85
N TYR A 233 -0.50 -16.10 17.33
CA TYR A 233 0.09 -14.82 17.77
C TYR A 233 0.50 -14.80 19.25
N LEU A 234 0.29 -15.89 20.00
CA LEU A 234 0.64 -15.97 21.43
C LEU A 234 2.12 -15.71 21.74
N ASP A 235 3.01 -15.95 20.77
CA ASP A 235 4.46 -15.75 20.89
C ASP A 235 4.94 -14.51 20.12
N GLY A 236 4.03 -13.59 19.77
CA GLY A 236 4.26 -12.45 18.89
C GLY A 236 3.85 -12.73 17.45
N ASP A 237 4.10 -11.75 16.55
CA ASP A 237 3.69 -11.84 15.16
C ASP A 237 4.50 -12.91 14.38
N PRO A 238 3.87 -14.06 13.98
CA PRO A 238 4.55 -15.15 13.29
C PRO A 238 4.94 -14.78 11.85
N HIS A 239 4.52 -13.61 11.35
CA HIS A 239 4.79 -13.12 10.02
C HIS A 239 5.92 -12.07 9.97
N THR A 240 6.55 -11.76 11.11
CA THR A 240 7.73 -10.90 11.15
C THR A 240 8.85 -11.46 10.27
N GLY A 241 9.20 -10.75 9.20
CA GLY A 241 10.23 -11.18 8.23
C GLY A 241 9.79 -12.28 7.26
N ALA A 242 8.50 -12.66 7.26
CA ALA A 242 7.92 -13.57 6.30
C ALA A 242 7.43 -12.83 5.04
N VAL A 243 7.13 -13.58 3.97
CA VAL A 243 6.51 -13.04 2.76
C VAL A 243 5.04 -12.69 3.01
N SER A 244 4.34 -13.54 3.76
CA SER A 244 2.96 -13.32 4.19
C SER A 244 2.89 -12.25 5.28
N VAL A 245 1.80 -11.51 5.35
CA VAL A 245 1.54 -10.47 6.35
C VAL A 245 0.60 -10.92 7.48
N GLY A 246 -0.20 -11.98 7.30
CA GLY A 246 -1.17 -12.40 8.30
C GLY A 246 -2.22 -11.33 8.58
N PHE A 247 -2.33 -10.95 9.86
CA PHE A 247 -3.26 -9.93 10.34
C PHE A 247 -2.84 -8.55 9.83
N ILE A 248 -3.77 -7.83 9.21
CA ILE A 248 -3.52 -6.49 8.70
C ILE A 248 -3.78 -5.46 9.82
N PRO A 249 -2.80 -4.65 10.27
CA PRO A 249 -2.98 -3.70 11.37
C PRO A 249 -4.04 -2.60 11.14
N ASP A 250 -4.63 -2.05 12.20
CA ASP A 250 -5.61 -0.95 12.11
C ASP A 250 -5.01 0.32 11.49
N LYS A 251 -3.69 0.51 11.67
CA LYS A 251 -2.97 1.63 11.05
C LYS A 251 -3.12 1.61 9.52
N VAL A 252 -2.95 0.45 8.90
CA VAL A 252 -3.11 0.26 7.45
C VAL A 252 -4.55 0.51 7.04
N LEU A 253 -5.52 0.02 7.81
CA LEU A 253 -6.93 0.26 7.53
C LEU A 253 -7.24 1.78 7.53
N ARG A 254 -6.73 2.53 8.51
CA ARG A 254 -6.90 4.00 8.58
C ARG A 254 -6.24 4.73 7.41
N GLU A 255 -5.05 4.30 6.99
CA GLU A 255 -4.35 4.84 5.81
C GLU A 255 -5.22 4.75 4.54
N LEU A 256 -6.00 3.67 4.39
CA LEU A 256 -6.85 3.42 3.23
C LEU A 256 -8.27 4.00 3.38
N GLY A 257 -8.61 4.51 4.56
CA GLY A 257 -9.99 4.78 4.95
C GLY A 257 -10.72 5.76 4.04
N LEU A 258 -10.11 6.92 3.76
CA LEU A 258 -10.68 7.90 2.84
C LEU A 258 -10.90 7.31 1.45
N ALA A 259 -9.90 6.58 0.95
CA ALA A 259 -9.91 6.00 -0.39
C ALA A 259 -10.96 4.88 -0.56
N LEU A 260 -11.28 4.13 0.51
CA LEU A 260 -12.37 3.14 0.52
C LEU A 260 -13.76 3.79 0.63
N VAL A 261 -13.85 5.01 1.14
CA VAL A 261 -15.11 5.74 1.35
C VAL A 261 -15.50 6.54 0.10
N ASP A 262 -14.52 7.17 -0.56
CA ASP A 262 -14.73 7.99 -1.77
C ASP A 262 -14.59 7.21 -3.09
N ASP A 263 -14.40 5.88 -3.00
CA ASP A 263 -14.23 4.94 -4.11
C ASP A 263 -12.96 5.17 -4.95
N THR A 264 -11.96 5.91 -4.44
CA THR A 264 -10.59 5.96 -5.01
C THR A 264 -9.96 4.58 -5.04
N ILE A 265 -10.17 3.77 -3.99
CA ILE A 265 -10.00 2.31 -4.03
C ILE A 265 -11.39 1.73 -4.31
N PRO A 266 -11.65 1.23 -5.53
CA PRO A 266 -13.02 0.88 -5.93
C PRO A 266 -13.61 -0.33 -5.21
N GLY A 267 -12.75 -1.17 -4.63
CA GLY A 267 -13.13 -2.37 -3.91
C GLY A 267 -11.93 -3.22 -3.48
N ALA A 268 -12.25 -4.37 -2.90
CA ALA A 268 -11.27 -5.35 -2.45
C ALA A 268 -11.54 -6.73 -3.09
N THR A 269 -10.48 -7.48 -3.39
CA THR A 269 -10.59 -8.81 -3.98
C THR A 269 -9.74 -9.80 -3.20
N VAL A 270 -10.34 -10.91 -2.77
CA VAL A 270 -9.60 -12.06 -2.22
C VAL A 270 -9.32 -13.05 -3.33
N LEU A 271 -8.06 -13.41 -3.53
CA LEU A 271 -7.61 -14.40 -4.51
C LEU A 271 -7.14 -15.66 -3.78
N MET A 272 -7.72 -16.80 -4.14
CA MET A 272 -7.36 -18.10 -3.56
C MET A 272 -7.42 -19.22 -4.59
N GLY A 273 -6.68 -20.29 -4.32
CA GLY A 273 -6.51 -21.40 -5.25
C GLY A 273 -5.64 -21.00 -6.45
N MET A 274 -5.68 -21.77 -7.54
CA MET A 274 -4.87 -21.44 -8.71
C MET A 274 -5.52 -21.91 -10.03
N PRO A 275 -5.63 -21.03 -11.04
CA PRO A 275 -6.22 -21.37 -12.33
C PRO A 275 -5.30 -22.31 -13.12
N MET A 276 -5.86 -22.97 -14.12
CA MET A 276 -5.11 -23.89 -14.98
C MET A 276 -3.90 -23.26 -15.66
N ASP A 277 -4.06 -22.06 -16.20
CA ASP A 277 -2.93 -21.26 -16.68
C ASP A 277 -2.46 -20.31 -15.57
N ARG A 278 -1.27 -20.55 -15.03
CA ARG A 278 -0.66 -19.70 -14.00
C ARG A 278 -0.45 -18.25 -14.48
N ARG A 279 -0.29 -18.02 -15.79
CA ARG A 279 -0.13 -16.68 -16.36
C ARG A 279 -1.40 -15.86 -16.24
N GLN A 280 -2.56 -16.52 -16.31
CA GLN A 280 -3.85 -15.88 -16.12
C GLN A 280 -3.96 -15.24 -14.73
N LEU A 281 -3.51 -15.94 -13.68
CA LEU A 281 -3.52 -15.40 -12.32
C LEU A 281 -2.71 -14.10 -12.22
N VAL A 282 -1.52 -14.08 -12.83
CA VAL A 282 -0.66 -12.88 -12.87
C VAL A 282 -1.35 -11.76 -13.65
N SER A 283 -1.95 -12.08 -14.80
CA SER A 283 -2.72 -11.11 -15.60
C SER A 283 -3.88 -10.50 -14.81
N THR A 284 -4.66 -11.32 -14.12
CA THR A 284 -5.76 -10.87 -13.25
C THR A 284 -5.28 -9.95 -12.15
N VAL A 285 -4.14 -10.28 -11.50
CA VAL A 285 -3.54 -9.41 -10.48
C VAL A 285 -3.09 -8.07 -11.07
N ARG A 286 -2.44 -8.07 -12.24
CA ARG A 286 -2.02 -6.81 -12.88
C ARG A 286 -3.22 -5.94 -13.29
N GLU A 287 -4.30 -6.56 -13.74
CA GLU A 287 -5.53 -5.83 -14.06
C GLU A 287 -6.21 -5.24 -12.81
N LEU A 288 -6.23 -5.99 -11.70
CA LEU A 288 -6.70 -5.48 -10.40
C LEU A 288 -5.84 -4.29 -9.92
N GLN A 289 -4.50 -4.40 -10.01
CA GLN A 289 -3.58 -3.30 -9.67
C GLN A 289 -3.82 -2.06 -10.55
N ALA A 290 -4.05 -2.25 -11.86
CA ALA A 290 -4.34 -1.16 -12.78
C ALA A 290 -5.68 -0.48 -12.51
N ARG A 291 -6.66 -1.22 -11.97
CA ARG A 291 -7.94 -0.70 -11.48
C ARG A 291 -7.84 -0.05 -10.10
N GLY A 292 -6.67 -0.03 -9.46
CA GLY A 292 -6.50 0.48 -8.10
C GLY A 292 -7.21 -0.35 -7.02
N MET A 293 -7.46 -1.64 -7.30
CA MET A 293 -8.14 -2.54 -6.37
C MET A 293 -7.19 -2.99 -5.26
N LEU A 294 -7.74 -3.14 -4.05
CA LEU A 294 -7.05 -3.82 -2.96
C LEU A 294 -7.12 -5.33 -3.17
N ILE A 295 -5.98 -6.01 -3.10
CA ILE A 295 -5.88 -7.45 -3.36
C ILE A 295 -5.43 -8.16 -2.08
N MET A 296 -6.11 -9.23 -1.70
CA MET A 296 -5.70 -10.13 -0.62
C MET A 296 -5.43 -11.51 -1.21
N ALA A 297 -4.17 -11.92 -1.23
CA ALA A 297 -3.75 -13.20 -1.81
C ALA A 297 -3.58 -14.25 -0.72
N ALA A 298 -4.11 -15.45 -0.92
CA ALA A 298 -3.99 -16.56 0.00
C ALA A 298 -3.55 -17.85 -0.71
N ASP A 299 -3.07 -18.81 0.10
CA ASP A 299 -2.63 -20.14 -0.33
C ASP A 299 -1.56 -20.08 -1.43
N GLU A 300 -1.68 -20.91 -2.48
CA GLU A 300 -0.68 -20.99 -3.56
C GLU A 300 -0.55 -19.71 -4.37
N VAL A 301 -1.54 -18.80 -4.36
CA VAL A 301 -1.48 -17.51 -5.06
C VAL A 301 -0.23 -16.74 -4.66
N VAL A 302 0.06 -16.67 -3.36
CA VAL A 302 1.22 -15.92 -2.82
C VAL A 302 2.52 -16.42 -3.45
N ARG A 303 2.69 -17.74 -3.53
CA ARG A 303 3.88 -18.34 -4.14
C ARG A 303 3.96 -18.04 -5.64
N VAL A 304 2.84 -18.13 -6.37
CA VAL A 304 2.84 -17.82 -7.82
C VAL A 304 3.27 -16.39 -8.07
N LEU A 305 2.76 -15.44 -7.28
CA LEU A 305 3.13 -14.04 -7.40
C LEU A 305 4.60 -13.80 -7.08
N GLN A 306 5.13 -14.46 -6.04
CA GLN A 306 6.56 -14.41 -5.71
C GLN A 306 7.45 -14.97 -6.82
N GLU A 307 7.10 -16.13 -7.39
CA GLU A 307 7.85 -16.75 -8.52
C GLU A 307 7.85 -15.89 -9.79
N ASN A 308 6.86 -14.99 -9.94
CA ASN A 308 6.76 -14.06 -11.07
C ASN A 308 7.22 -12.63 -10.71
N GLU A 309 7.96 -12.48 -9.60
CA GLU A 309 8.53 -11.20 -9.16
C GLU A 309 7.50 -10.07 -8.99
N VAL A 310 6.24 -10.41 -8.68
CA VAL A 310 5.20 -9.43 -8.37
C VAL A 310 5.49 -8.87 -6.97
N GLN A 311 5.59 -7.54 -6.85
CA GLN A 311 5.79 -6.90 -5.55
C GLN A 311 4.50 -7.00 -4.73
N MET A 312 4.64 -7.43 -3.48
CA MET A 312 3.54 -7.65 -2.54
C MET A 312 3.88 -6.96 -1.21
N GLY A 313 2.86 -6.62 -0.44
CA GLY A 313 3.01 -6.02 0.88
C GLY A 313 1.95 -4.95 1.14
N LEU A 314 1.95 -4.46 2.38
CA LEU A 314 0.96 -3.48 2.87
C LEU A 314 1.00 -2.17 2.08
N GLY A 315 2.19 -1.71 1.65
CA GLY A 315 2.35 -0.50 0.85
C GLY A 315 1.99 -0.65 -0.64
N MET A 316 1.68 -1.87 -1.10
CA MET A 316 1.39 -2.17 -2.52
C MET A 316 -0.09 -2.46 -2.77
N MET A 317 -0.95 -2.32 -1.74
CA MET A 317 -2.35 -2.77 -1.76
C MET A 317 -2.54 -4.23 -2.23
N LEU A 318 -1.52 -5.07 -2.04
CA LEU A 318 -1.52 -6.49 -2.39
C LEU A 318 -1.00 -7.28 -1.18
N TYR A 319 -1.92 -7.81 -0.38
CA TYR A 319 -1.67 -8.37 0.94
C TYR A 319 -1.60 -9.89 0.88
N PRO A 320 -0.41 -10.50 1.02
CA PRO A 320 -0.28 -11.94 1.08
C PRO A 320 -0.69 -12.45 2.48
N LEU A 321 -1.94 -12.86 2.67
CA LEU A 321 -2.46 -13.21 4.00
C LEU A 321 -1.75 -14.42 4.62
N GLY A 322 -1.44 -15.44 3.82
CA GLY A 322 -0.95 -16.73 4.31
C GLY A 322 -1.73 -17.87 3.65
N SER A 323 -1.97 -18.96 4.38
CA SER A 323 -2.69 -20.13 3.88
C SER A 323 -3.73 -20.61 4.89
N PHE A 324 -4.73 -21.40 4.52
CA PHE A 324 -5.67 -22.00 5.48
C PHE A 324 -6.48 -20.97 6.30
N THR A 325 -6.33 -20.93 7.63
CA THR A 325 -7.13 -20.10 8.55
C THR A 325 -6.82 -18.62 8.46
N GLN A 326 -5.65 -18.23 7.94
CA GLN A 326 -5.29 -16.83 7.65
C GLN A 326 -6.29 -16.11 6.71
N LEU A 327 -7.13 -16.84 5.97
CA LEU A 327 -8.24 -16.25 5.21
C LEU A 327 -9.21 -15.44 6.10
N VAL A 328 -9.28 -15.75 7.40
CA VAL A 328 -10.08 -14.97 8.35
C VAL A 328 -9.63 -13.51 8.41
N HIS A 329 -8.37 -13.21 8.08
CA HIS A 329 -7.87 -11.84 8.04
C HIS A 329 -8.51 -10.97 6.95
N ALA A 330 -9.08 -11.57 5.90
CA ALA A 330 -9.93 -10.83 4.97
C ALA A 330 -11.27 -10.43 5.62
N LEU A 331 -11.87 -11.33 6.41
CA LEU A 331 -13.14 -11.11 7.10
C LEU A 331 -12.98 -10.11 8.25
N ASP A 332 -11.90 -10.19 9.01
CA ASP A 332 -11.61 -9.27 10.11
C ASP A 332 -11.30 -7.86 9.58
N PHE A 333 -10.67 -7.74 8.40
CA PHE A 333 -10.36 -6.46 7.77
C PHE A 333 -11.64 -5.72 7.36
N VAL A 334 -12.56 -6.39 6.66
CA VAL A 334 -13.83 -5.76 6.25
C VAL A 334 -14.74 -5.50 7.45
N THR A 335 -14.69 -6.35 8.48
CA THR A 335 -15.42 -6.12 9.73
C THR A 335 -14.93 -4.85 10.41
N ARG A 336 -13.61 -4.65 10.51
CA ARG A 336 -13.04 -3.41 11.08
C ARG A 336 -13.34 -2.18 10.24
N ALA A 337 -13.38 -2.29 8.91
CA ALA A 337 -13.80 -1.17 8.06
C ALA A 337 -15.19 -0.65 8.46
N ALA A 338 -16.13 -1.56 8.76
CA ALA A 338 -17.47 -1.21 9.24
C ALA A 338 -17.46 -0.59 10.65
N LEU A 339 -16.65 -1.13 11.56
CA LEU A 339 -16.52 -0.61 12.93
C LEU A 339 -15.86 0.79 12.94
N SER A 340 -14.82 1.00 12.14
CA SER A 340 -14.05 2.23 12.08
C SER A 340 -14.75 3.34 11.29
N PHE A 341 -15.19 3.05 10.07
CA PHE A 341 -15.73 4.07 9.15
C PHE A 341 -17.25 4.13 9.15
N GLY A 342 -17.91 3.00 9.40
CA GLY A 342 -19.36 2.93 9.52
C GLY A 342 -19.91 3.31 10.89
N GLY A 343 -19.04 3.45 11.90
CA GLY A 343 -19.44 3.70 13.29
C GLY A 343 -20.34 2.60 13.87
N VAL A 344 -20.29 1.39 13.28
CA VAL A 344 -21.07 0.24 13.72
C VAL A 344 -20.63 -0.15 15.13
N GLN A 345 -21.59 -0.32 16.03
CA GLN A 345 -21.30 -0.70 17.41
C GLN A 345 -20.99 -2.20 17.50
N LYS A 346 -20.07 -2.57 18.40
CA LYS A 346 -19.73 -3.98 18.65
C LYS A 346 -20.98 -4.79 19.01
N GLY A 347 -21.14 -5.98 18.41
CA GLY A 347 -22.30 -6.85 18.64
C GLY A 347 -23.58 -6.45 17.89
N ASP A 348 -23.60 -5.32 17.18
CA ASP A 348 -24.71 -4.93 16.31
C ASP A 348 -24.61 -5.65 14.95
N ALA A 349 -24.90 -6.95 14.99
CA ALA A 349 -24.80 -7.85 13.84
C ALA A 349 -25.67 -7.41 12.64
N GLU A 350 -26.81 -6.77 12.91
CA GLU A 350 -27.73 -6.31 11.86
C GLU A 350 -27.14 -5.11 11.12
N ARG A 351 -26.68 -4.08 11.84
CA ARG A 351 -26.02 -2.93 11.22
C ARG A 351 -24.69 -3.30 10.56
N LEU A 352 -23.94 -4.22 11.15
CA LEU A 352 -22.72 -4.74 10.55
C LEU A 352 -23.01 -5.39 9.20
N SER A 353 -23.99 -6.30 9.14
CA SER A 353 -24.39 -6.95 7.89
C SER A 353 -24.89 -5.94 6.84
N ALA A 354 -25.71 -4.97 7.26
CA ALA A 354 -26.23 -3.93 6.37
C ALA A 354 -25.13 -3.00 5.82
N TYR A 355 -24.09 -2.71 6.61
CA TYR A 355 -22.94 -1.94 6.16
C TYR A 355 -22.12 -2.75 5.13
N LEU A 356 -21.77 -4.00 5.46
CA LEU A 356 -20.95 -4.88 4.61
C LEU A 356 -21.59 -5.18 3.24
N ALA A 357 -22.93 -5.22 3.17
CA ALA A 357 -23.66 -5.30 1.90
C ALA A 357 -23.31 -4.17 0.92
N LYS A 358 -22.90 -2.99 1.44
CA LYS A 358 -22.62 -1.80 0.63
C LYS A 358 -21.13 -1.48 0.56
N ARG A 359 -20.38 -1.58 1.67
CA ARG A 359 -18.98 -1.16 1.78
C ARG A 359 -18.20 -2.03 2.80
N PRO A 360 -16.90 -2.26 2.59
CA PRO A 360 -16.20 -2.08 1.31
C PRO A 360 -16.77 -3.04 0.26
N LYS A 361 -16.67 -2.68 -1.02
CA LYS A 361 -17.11 -3.53 -2.13
C LYS A 361 -16.13 -4.68 -2.31
N ALA A 362 -16.36 -5.79 -1.60
CA ALA A 362 -15.48 -6.96 -1.62
C ALA A 362 -16.09 -8.14 -2.39
N PHE A 363 -15.25 -8.92 -3.06
CA PHE A 363 -15.59 -10.22 -3.67
C PHE A 363 -14.39 -11.19 -3.63
N VAL A 364 -14.65 -12.49 -3.83
CA VAL A 364 -13.65 -13.56 -3.85
C VAL A 364 -13.55 -14.15 -5.25
N LEU A 365 -12.33 -14.37 -5.74
CA LEU A 365 -12.05 -15.24 -6.88
C LEU A 365 -11.41 -16.54 -6.37
N HIS A 366 -12.15 -17.64 -6.47
CA HIS A 366 -11.71 -18.96 -6.03
C HIS A 366 -11.48 -19.89 -7.22
N TYR A 367 -10.23 -20.28 -7.42
CA TYR A 367 -9.82 -21.18 -8.51
C TYR A 367 -9.57 -22.61 -8.02
N GLY A 368 -10.18 -23.59 -8.67
CA GLY A 368 -10.07 -25.00 -8.35
C GLY A 368 -11.16 -25.51 -7.39
N PRO A 369 -10.99 -26.72 -6.85
CA PRO A 369 -12.02 -27.37 -6.04
C PRO A 369 -12.11 -26.80 -4.61
N LEU A 370 -13.34 -26.60 -4.13
CA LEU A 370 -13.63 -26.26 -2.73
C LEU A 370 -13.43 -27.46 -1.81
N ASP A 371 -12.65 -27.31 -0.75
CA ASP A 371 -12.63 -28.23 0.39
C ASP A 371 -13.59 -27.78 1.51
N ALA A 372 -13.77 -28.64 2.52
CA ALA A 372 -14.67 -28.40 3.64
C ALA A 372 -14.40 -27.07 4.37
N CYS A 373 -13.16 -26.82 4.77
CA CYS A 373 -12.81 -25.62 5.54
C CYS A 373 -13.00 -24.35 4.71
N ARG A 374 -12.54 -24.34 3.45
CA ARG A 374 -12.73 -23.19 2.54
C ARG A 374 -14.21 -22.96 2.23
N ALA A 375 -15.01 -24.00 2.03
CA ALA A 375 -16.46 -23.88 1.87
C ALA A 375 -17.13 -23.24 3.10
N SER A 376 -16.69 -23.60 4.32
CA SER A 376 -17.23 -23.02 5.55
C SER A 376 -16.86 -21.54 5.74
N LEU A 377 -15.65 -21.14 5.36
CA LEU A 377 -15.23 -19.72 5.35
C LEU A 377 -15.90 -18.93 4.21
N ALA A 378 -16.17 -19.57 3.07
CA ALA A 378 -16.98 -18.98 2.00
C ALA A 378 -18.42 -18.70 2.48
N LEU A 379 -19.02 -19.58 3.28
CA LEU A 379 -20.32 -19.30 3.92
C LEU A 379 -20.24 -18.11 4.90
N ALA A 380 -19.13 -17.94 5.61
CA ALA A 380 -18.91 -16.76 6.44
C ALA A 380 -18.84 -15.48 5.58
N ALA A 381 -18.09 -15.52 4.48
CA ALA A 381 -17.98 -14.41 3.52
C ALA A 381 -19.34 -14.05 2.89
N ILE A 382 -20.16 -15.05 2.54
CA ILE A 382 -21.53 -14.82 2.06
C ILE A 382 -22.37 -14.15 3.16
N GLY A 383 -22.18 -14.51 4.44
CA GLY A 383 -22.80 -13.83 5.57
C GLY A 383 -22.40 -12.35 5.71
N HIS A 384 -21.23 -11.98 5.19
CA HIS A 384 -20.73 -10.61 5.05
C HIS A 384 -21.17 -9.95 3.73
N HIS A 385 -22.03 -10.60 2.93
CA HIS A 385 -22.42 -10.16 1.59
C HIS A 385 -21.23 -10.02 0.63
N VAL A 386 -20.22 -10.88 0.77
CA VAL A 386 -19.07 -10.99 -0.12
C VAL A 386 -19.32 -12.14 -1.11
N PRO A 387 -19.55 -11.84 -2.40
CA PRO A 387 -19.78 -12.85 -3.42
C PRO A 387 -18.54 -13.70 -3.68
N ILE A 388 -18.77 -14.97 -3.99
CA ILE A 388 -17.76 -15.93 -4.39
C ILE A 388 -17.93 -16.25 -5.87
N VAL A 389 -16.94 -15.86 -6.67
CA VAL A 389 -16.84 -16.24 -8.07
C VAL A 389 -15.87 -17.40 -8.17
N THR A 390 -16.28 -18.51 -8.81
CA THR A 390 -15.43 -19.70 -8.91
C THR A 390 -15.47 -20.33 -10.30
N ASP A 391 -14.39 -21.01 -10.69
CA ASP A 391 -14.32 -21.86 -11.88
C ASP A 391 -14.84 -23.30 -11.60
N GLN A 392 -15.23 -23.60 -10.36
CA GLN A 392 -15.95 -24.82 -10.05
C GLN A 392 -17.40 -24.72 -10.53
N LEU A 393 -17.87 -25.73 -11.27
CA LEU A 393 -19.26 -25.83 -11.67
C LEU A 393 -20.15 -25.97 -10.43
N VAL A 394 -20.85 -24.91 -10.07
CA VAL A 394 -21.80 -24.86 -8.94
C VAL A 394 -23.21 -24.55 -9.46
N GLU A 395 -24.23 -25.13 -8.83
CA GLU A 395 -25.63 -24.70 -9.03
C GLU A 395 -25.80 -23.22 -8.69
N GLY A 396 -25.14 -22.79 -7.61
CA GLY A 396 -24.96 -21.40 -7.25
C GLY A 396 -26.10 -20.80 -6.43
N VAL A 397 -25.78 -19.72 -5.74
CA VAL A 397 -26.73 -18.81 -5.09
C VAL A 397 -26.65 -17.50 -5.86
N PRO A 398 -27.76 -17.02 -6.47
CA PRO A 398 -27.76 -15.79 -7.25
C PRO A 398 -27.03 -14.65 -6.53
N ASP A 399 -26.12 -13.99 -7.25
CA ASP A 399 -25.29 -12.87 -6.81
C ASP A 399 -24.32 -13.13 -5.63
N LEU A 400 -24.31 -14.33 -5.04
CA LEU A 400 -23.51 -14.66 -3.85
C LEU A 400 -22.52 -15.81 -4.07
N LEU A 401 -22.86 -16.81 -4.88
CA LEU A 401 -21.98 -17.90 -5.27
C LEU A 401 -22.31 -18.32 -6.69
N PHE A 402 -21.39 -18.11 -7.63
CA PHE A 402 -21.67 -18.46 -9.02
C PHE A 402 -20.43 -18.84 -9.81
N HIS A 403 -20.67 -19.66 -10.83
CA HIS A 403 -19.64 -20.11 -11.75
C HIS A 403 -19.36 -19.07 -12.84
N LYS A 404 -18.07 -18.88 -13.14
CA LYS A 404 -17.59 -18.21 -14.36
C LYS A 404 -16.35 -18.94 -14.87
N GLU A 405 -16.19 -18.96 -16.19
CA GLU A 405 -14.93 -19.40 -16.78
C GLU A 405 -13.78 -18.50 -16.29
N PRO A 406 -12.57 -19.02 -16.07
CA PRO A 406 -11.46 -18.28 -15.49
C PRO A 406 -11.21 -16.88 -16.09
N GLN A 407 -11.42 -16.73 -17.40
CA GLN A 407 -11.21 -15.48 -18.14
C GLN A 407 -12.27 -14.40 -17.85
N ASP A 408 -13.46 -14.82 -17.43
CA ASP A 408 -14.60 -13.95 -17.13
C ASP A 408 -14.82 -13.76 -15.61
N MET A 409 -14.05 -14.47 -14.77
CA MET A 409 -14.20 -14.44 -13.31
C MET A 409 -13.98 -13.03 -12.73
N LEU A 410 -12.94 -12.31 -13.17
CA LEU A 410 -12.69 -10.94 -12.71
C LEU A 410 -13.87 -10.02 -13.03
N GLN A 411 -14.34 -10.05 -14.28
CA GLN A 411 -15.47 -9.24 -14.72
C GLN A 411 -16.75 -9.59 -13.93
N GLY A 412 -17.01 -10.88 -13.70
CA GLY A 412 -18.13 -11.33 -12.86
C GLY A 412 -18.04 -10.83 -11.42
N GLY A 413 -16.84 -10.78 -10.84
CA GLY A 413 -16.61 -10.23 -9.50
C GLY A 413 -16.92 -8.73 -9.41
N LEU A 414 -16.43 -7.96 -10.38
CA LEU A 414 -16.69 -6.52 -10.48
C LEU A 414 -18.19 -6.22 -10.65
N GLU A 415 -18.88 -6.97 -11.51
CA GLU A 415 -20.32 -6.84 -11.75
C GLU A 415 -21.15 -7.16 -10.51
N SER A 416 -20.80 -8.23 -9.76
CA SER A 416 -21.51 -8.64 -8.55
C SER A 416 -21.51 -7.59 -7.41
N ARG A 417 -20.58 -6.63 -7.47
CA ARG A 417 -20.44 -5.55 -6.49
C ARG A 417 -20.67 -4.15 -7.06
N ASP A 418 -21.19 -4.05 -8.28
CA ASP A 418 -21.40 -2.79 -9.00
C ASP A 418 -20.15 -1.90 -8.97
N ILE A 419 -19.00 -2.51 -9.26
CA ILE A 419 -17.70 -1.82 -9.36
C ILE A 419 -17.52 -1.40 -10.82
N ARG A 420 -17.71 -0.09 -11.07
CA ARG A 420 -17.61 0.52 -12.41
C ARG A 420 -16.34 1.34 -12.50
N VAL A 421 -15.23 0.67 -12.77
CA VAL A 421 -13.92 1.32 -12.95
C VAL A 421 -13.61 1.34 -14.43
N ALA A 422 -13.53 2.54 -15.00
CA ALA A 422 -12.93 2.71 -16.31
C ALA A 422 -11.42 2.49 -16.17
N VAL A 423 -10.88 1.44 -16.79
CA VAL A 423 -9.43 1.25 -16.85
C VAL A 423 -8.92 2.13 -17.97
N THR A 424 -8.27 3.23 -17.61
CA THR A 424 -7.50 3.99 -18.59
C THR A 424 -6.20 3.26 -18.82
N VAL A 425 -6.16 2.47 -19.90
CA VAL A 425 -4.96 1.74 -20.31
C VAL A 425 -3.93 2.74 -20.81
N VAL A 426 -2.83 2.87 -20.06
CA VAL A 426 -1.66 3.62 -20.51
C VAL A 426 -0.74 2.65 -21.26
N ASP A 427 -0.42 2.96 -22.52
CA ASP A 427 0.44 2.13 -23.37
C ASP A 427 1.91 2.25 -22.95
N ILE A 428 2.30 1.51 -21.91
CA ILE A 428 3.65 1.44 -21.35
C ILE A 428 4.04 -0.01 -20.99
N PRO A 429 5.33 -0.35 -20.93
CA PRO A 429 5.80 -1.73 -20.74
C PRO A 429 5.88 -2.18 -19.27
N VAL A 430 5.37 -1.37 -18.35
CA VAL A 430 5.37 -1.65 -16.91
C VAL A 430 3.95 -1.54 -16.35
N PRO A 431 3.63 -2.25 -15.25
CA PRO A 431 2.38 -2.04 -14.53
C PRO A 431 2.16 -0.57 -14.18
N PHE A 432 0.91 -0.13 -14.23
CA PHE A 432 0.51 1.25 -13.99
C PHE A 432 -0.72 1.30 -13.08
N GLY A 433 -0.67 2.05 -11.99
CA GLY A 433 -1.82 2.28 -11.11
C GLY A 433 -1.43 2.91 -9.76
N PRO A 434 -2.41 3.35 -8.95
CA PRO A 434 -2.17 4.00 -7.66
C PRO A 434 -1.39 3.15 -6.67
N ALA A 435 -1.44 1.81 -6.80
CA ALA A 435 -0.69 0.87 -5.97
C ALA A 435 0.83 1.08 -6.00
N PHE A 436 1.37 1.73 -7.04
CA PHE A 436 2.81 1.97 -7.19
C PHE A 436 3.26 3.36 -6.72
N GLU A 437 2.33 4.25 -6.34
CA GLU A 437 2.63 5.66 -5.99
C GLU A 437 3.70 5.78 -4.88
N GLY A 438 3.65 4.88 -3.89
CA GLY A 438 4.57 4.87 -2.75
C GLY A 438 5.91 4.17 -3.01
N GLU A 439 6.14 3.61 -4.21
CA GLU A 439 7.39 2.90 -4.52
C GLU A 439 8.59 3.85 -4.45
N THR A 440 9.65 3.45 -3.74
CA THR A 440 10.91 4.22 -3.70
C THR A 440 12.01 3.51 -4.46
N VAL A 441 12.53 4.14 -5.51
CA VAL A 441 13.71 3.64 -6.26
C VAL A 441 14.99 4.06 -5.54
N ARG A 442 15.64 3.10 -4.87
CA ARG A 442 16.91 3.32 -4.15
C ARG A 442 18.08 3.38 -5.13
N ARG A 443 19.19 3.98 -4.68
CA ARG A 443 20.41 4.16 -5.50
C ARG A 443 20.95 2.84 -6.13
N PRO A 444 20.99 1.69 -5.43
CA PRO A 444 21.43 0.44 -6.03
C PRO A 444 20.55 0.00 -7.21
N ASP A 445 19.26 0.28 -7.14
CA ASP A 445 18.26 -0.15 -8.12
C ASP A 445 18.04 0.87 -9.25
N THR A 446 18.69 2.04 -9.17
CA THR A 446 18.54 3.14 -10.13
C THR A 446 19.32 2.84 -11.41
N TYR A 447 18.66 2.99 -12.56
CA TYR A 447 19.27 2.95 -13.90
C TYR A 447 19.58 4.36 -14.42
N LEU A 448 18.64 5.29 -14.28
CA LEU A 448 18.79 6.69 -14.67
C LEU A 448 18.32 7.59 -13.52
N GLU A 449 19.06 8.66 -13.28
CA GLU A 449 18.71 9.71 -12.32
C GLU A 449 18.77 11.09 -12.98
N ALA A 450 17.74 11.92 -12.77
CA ALA A 450 17.69 13.29 -13.28
C ALA A 450 17.18 14.25 -12.21
N GLY A 451 17.79 15.42 -12.06
CA GLY A 451 17.38 16.45 -11.10
C GLY A 451 17.96 16.25 -9.70
N GLY A 452 17.22 16.66 -8.67
CA GLY A 452 17.62 16.51 -7.26
C GLY A 452 18.90 17.28 -6.90
N GLY A 453 19.16 18.41 -7.58
CA GLY A 453 20.38 19.21 -7.43
C GLY A 453 21.64 18.60 -8.06
N ARG A 454 21.53 17.43 -8.71
CA ARG A 454 22.68 16.73 -9.34
C ARG A 454 22.83 17.08 -10.82
N THR A 455 21.71 17.20 -11.52
CA THR A 455 21.66 17.68 -12.90
C THR A 455 20.58 18.75 -13.06
N PRO A 456 20.71 19.65 -14.06
CA PRO A 456 19.64 20.59 -14.39
C PRO A 456 18.36 19.85 -14.78
N SER A 457 17.25 20.19 -14.14
CA SER A 457 15.97 19.53 -14.39
C SER A 457 14.81 20.49 -14.15
N PHE A 458 13.77 20.41 -14.99
CA PHE A 458 12.52 21.13 -14.73
C PHE A 458 11.29 20.47 -15.36
N GLU A 459 10.11 20.81 -14.86
CA GLU A 459 8.82 20.45 -15.45
C GLU A 459 7.93 21.67 -15.59
N LEU A 460 7.29 21.83 -16.76
CA LEU A 460 6.45 22.98 -17.05
C LEU A 460 5.23 22.53 -17.87
N LEU A 461 4.04 22.76 -17.34
CA LEU A 461 2.80 22.66 -18.10
C LEU A 461 2.37 24.06 -18.54
N ARG A 462 2.01 24.22 -19.81
CA ARG A 462 1.65 25.51 -20.39
C ARG A 462 0.48 25.41 -21.38
N MET A 463 -0.43 26.36 -21.29
CA MET A 463 -1.49 26.55 -22.26
C MET A 463 -0.90 27.09 -23.56
N ARG A 464 -1.33 26.51 -24.68
CA ARG A 464 -0.92 26.93 -26.01
C ARG A 464 -2.11 27.10 -26.95
N PRO A 465 -2.01 27.97 -27.97
CA PRO A 465 -2.98 28.05 -29.04
C PRO A 465 -3.20 26.70 -29.76
N GLU A 466 -4.38 26.53 -30.33
CA GLU A 466 -4.82 25.27 -30.96
C GLU A 466 -3.85 24.73 -32.03
N ASP A 467 -3.27 25.63 -32.81
CA ASP A 467 -2.34 25.35 -33.91
C ASP A 467 -0.93 24.99 -33.45
N GLN A 468 -0.60 25.21 -32.18
CA GLN A 468 0.70 24.92 -31.58
C GLN A 468 0.74 23.61 -30.80
N VAL A 469 -0.41 22.93 -30.62
CA VAL A 469 -0.50 21.66 -29.88
C VAL A 469 -0.95 20.54 -30.80
N LYS A 470 -0.04 19.59 -31.07
CA LYS A 470 -0.37 18.34 -31.76
C LYS A 470 -0.82 17.30 -30.74
N ASP A 471 -2.13 17.05 -30.67
CA ASP A 471 -2.70 16.10 -29.71
C ASP A 471 -2.04 14.72 -29.79
N GLY A 472 -1.71 14.17 -28.61
CA GLY A 472 -1.07 12.87 -28.45
C GLY A 472 0.40 12.82 -28.80
N ALA A 473 1.01 13.91 -29.28
CA ALA A 473 2.41 13.89 -29.69
C ALA A 473 3.34 13.83 -28.48
N VAL A 474 4.26 12.86 -28.48
CA VAL A 474 5.39 12.78 -27.57
C VAL A 474 6.68 12.93 -28.37
N ARG A 475 7.61 13.74 -27.89
CA ARG A 475 8.93 13.94 -28.51
C ARG A 475 10.02 13.85 -27.47
N VAL A 476 11.11 13.17 -27.80
CA VAL A 476 12.35 13.14 -27.00
C VAL A 476 13.43 13.90 -27.78
N ILE A 477 14.03 14.92 -27.15
CA ILE A 477 15.13 15.72 -27.72
C ILE A 477 16.38 15.47 -26.88
N GLY A 478 17.33 14.74 -27.45
CA GLY A 478 18.55 14.28 -26.77
C GLY A 478 18.63 12.76 -26.78
N ARG A 479 19.40 12.20 -25.85
CA ARG A 479 19.54 10.74 -25.69
C ARG A 479 18.32 10.15 -24.97
N ASP A 480 17.87 8.98 -25.40
CA ASP A 480 16.92 8.18 -24.63
C ASP A 480 17.68 7.22 -23.68
N VAL A 481 16.95 6.51 -22.83
CA VAL A 481 17.47 5.70 -21.73
C VAL A 481 18.34 4.53 -22.22
N ASP A 482 18.08 3.97 -23.41
CA ASP A 482 18.89 2.89 -23.99
C ASP A 482 20.23 3.35 -24.58
N ASP A 483 20.37 4.64 -24.87
CA ASP A 483 21.64 5.25 -25.25
C ASP A 483 22.46 5.73 -24.04
N MET A 484 21.95 5.52 -22.82
CA MET A 484 22.56 5.92 -21.56
C MET A 484 23.10 4.71 -20.79
N ALA A 485 24.25 4.91 -20.14
CA ALA A 485 24.85 3.89 -19.29
C ALA A 485 24.02 3.67 -18.02
N GLU A 486 23.97 2.44 -17.53
CA GLU A 486 23.31 2.09 -16.27
C GLU A 486 23.93 2.87 -15.09
N GLY A 487 23.08 3.44 -14.25
CA GLY A 487 23.47 4.29 -13.13
C GLY A 487 23.92 5.71 -13.52
N SER A 488 23.73 6.11 -14.77
CA SER A 488 24.09 7.45 -15.25
C SER A 488 23.13 8.53 -14.75
N GLN A 489 23.58 9.77 -14.85
CA GLN A 489 22.81 10.96 -14.56
C GLN A 489 22.57 11.73 -15.85
N SER A 490 21.38 12.31 -16.01
CA SER A 490 21.02 13.11 -17.18
C SER A 490 20.31 14.40 -16.77
N PRO A 491 20.49 15.52 -17.49
CA PRO A 491 19.51 16.60 -17.43
C PRO A 491 18.14 16.10 -17.93
N LEU A 492 17.05 16.72 -17.47
CA LEU A 492 15.69 16.38 -17.90
C LEU A 492 14.76 17.60 -17.86
N ALA A 493 14.16 17.96 -18.99
CA ALA A 493 13.01 18.85 -19.02
C ALA A 493 11.74 18.09 -19.41
N ILE A 494 10.65 18.28 -18.67
CA ILE A 494 9.31 17.75 -18.97
C ILE A 494 8.42 18.92 -19.36
N LEU A 495 8.18 19.10 -20.65
CA LEU A 495 7.33 20.17 -21.17
C LEU A 495 5.99 19.60 -21.61
N VAL A 496 4.91 20.11 -21.03
CA VAL A 496 3.55 19.68 -21.34
C VAL A 496 2.78 20.85 -21.93
N ASP A 497 2.53 20.78 -23.24
CA ASP A 497 1.71 21.75 -23.96
C ASP A 497 0.26 21.27 -23.99
N VAL A 498 -0.66 22.09 -23.48
CA VAL A 498 -2.10 21.75 -23.44
C VAL A 498 -2.94 22.78 -24.18
N TYR A 499 -4.03 22.32 -24.80
CA TYR A 499 -5.06 23.18 -25.37
C TYR A 499 -6.45 22.67 -25.01
N GLY A 500 -7.36 23.59 -24.69
CA GLY A 500 -8.78 23.34 -24.65
C GLY A 500 -9.58 24.62 -24.52
N ARG A 501 -10.83 24.62 -24.97
CA ARG A 501 -11.69 25.82 -24.99
C ARG A 501 -11.96 26.41 -23.60
N ARG A 502 -11.89 25.56 -22.57
CA ARG A 502 -12.07 25.96 -21.17
C ARG A 502 -10.74 26.10 -20.42
N MET A 503 -9.61 25.84 -21.07
CA MET A 503 -8.30 25.98 -20.45
C MET A 503 -8.01 27.46 -20.18
N GLN A 504 -7.37 27.73 -19.04
CA GLN A 504 -6.97 29.06 -18.61
C GLN A 504 -5.55 28.98 -18.03
N GLU A 505 -4.81 30.09 -18.05
CA GLU A 505 -3.45 30.15 -17.47
C GLU A 505 -3.45 29.92 -15.94
N ASP A 506 -4.57 30.16 -15.26
CA ASP A 506 -4.75 29.84 -13.84
C ASP A 506 -4.79 28.34 -13.55
N PHE A 507 -5.09 27.51 -14.56
CA PHE A 507 -5.22 26.06 -14.40
C PHE A 507 -3.87 25.33 -14.55
N GLU A 508 -2.84 26.03 -15.04
CA GLU A 508 -1.56 25.40 -15.38
C GLU A 508 -0.86 24.77 -14.18
N SER A 509 -0.74 25.51 -13.07
CA SER A 509 -0.09 25.06 -11.83
C SER A 509 -0.80 23.85 -11.21
N VAL A 510 -2.14 23.86 -11.21
CA VAL A 510 -2.96 22.75 -10.69
C VAL A 510 -2.71 21.47 -11.48
N MET A 511 -2.68 21.56 -12.81
CA MET A 511 -2.42 20.41 -13.68
C MET A 511 -0.94 19.99 -13.66
N GLU A 512 0.00 20.95 -13.59
CA GLU A 512 1.44 20.69 -13.49
C GLU A 512 1.73 19.83 -12.26
N ARG A 513 1.06 20.09 -11.13
CA ARG A 513 1.24 19.27 -9.93
C ARG A 513 0.87 17.81 -10.12
N ARG A 514 -0.02 17.48 -11.07
CA ARG A 514 -0.40 16.09 -11.37
C ARG A 514 0.70 15.29 -12.04
N ILE A 515 1.72 15.92 -12.62
CA ILE A 515 2.91 15.23 -13.16
C ILE A 515 3.52 14.33 -12.09
N HIS A 516 3.64 14.83 -10.85
CA HIS A 516 4.16 14.04 -9.75
C HIS A 516 3.34 12.78 -9.47
N LEU A 517 2.02 12.89 -9.42
CA LEU A 517 1.15 11.74 -9.14
C LEU A 517 1.22 10.72 -10.28
N TYR A 518 1.03 11.18 -11.51
CA TYR A 518 0.92 10.29 -12.67
C TYR A 518 2.21 9.52 -12.96
N LEU A 519 3.37 10.16 -12.79
CA LEU A 519 4.64 9.48 -13.02
C LEU A 519 4.92 8.41 -11.96
N ASN A 520 4.54 8.63 -10.68
CA ASN A 520 4.70 7.63 -9.62
C ASN A 520 3.70 6.46 -9.72
N PHE A 521 2.68 6.53 -10.57
CA PHE A 521 1.79 5.38 -10.81
C PHE A 521 2.44 4.28 -11.67
N ALA A 522 3.57 4.54 -12.32
CA ALA A 522 4.29 3.54 -13.10
C ALA A 522 5.30 2.77 -12.22
N GLU A 523 5.19 1.44 -12.19
CA GLU A 523 6.11 0.58 -11.44
C GLU A 523 7.57 0.83 -11.87
N GLY A 524 8.44 1.08 -10.89
CA GLY A 524 9.85 1.38 -11.09
C GLY A 524 10.16 2.79 -11.56
N VAL A 525 9.19 3.71 -11.56
CA VAL A 525 9.39 5.15 -11.78
C VAL A 525 9.17 5.88 -10.46
N TRP A 526 10.12 6.73 -10.08
CA TRP A 526 10.00 7.56 -8.88
C TRP A 526 10.21 9.02 -9.23
N HIS A 527 9.28 9.87 -8.82
CA HIS A 527 9.32 11.31 -9.05
C HIS A 527 9.04 12.08 -7.75
N THR A 528 9.83 13.12 -7.46
CA THR A 528 9.55 14.05 -6.36
C THR A 528 9.97 15.47 -6.75
N GLY A 529 9.63 16.44 -5.89
CA GLY A 529 9.83 17.86 -6.19
C GLY A 529 8.76 18.40 -7.13
N GLN A 530 9.09 19.50 -7.80
CA GLN A 530 8.21 20.25 -8.69
C GLN A 530 9.03 21.28 -9.49
N ARG A 531 8.44 21.88 -10.53
CA ARG A 531 9.02 22.99 -11.29
C ARG A 531 10.48 22.68 -11.67
N ASN A 532 11.43 23.55 -11.37
CA ASN A 532 12.87 23.37 -11.63
C ASN A 532 13.67 22.67 -10.51
N MET A 533 12.98 22.05 -9.56
CA MET A 533 13.56 21.30 -8.44
C MET A 533 13.06 19.86 -8.41
N ASN A 534 12.56 19.38 -9.54
CA ASN A 534 12.11 17.99 -9.66
C ASN A 534 13.30 17.03 -9.59
N TRP A 535 13.00 15.80 -9.20
CA TRP A 535 13.95 14.70 -9.10
C TRP A 535 13.27 13.41 -9.51
N LEU A 536 13.80 12.79 -10.55
CA LEU A 536 13.27 11.58 -11.16
C LEU A 536 14.30 10.45 -11.14
N ARG A 537 13.84 9.23 -10.86
CA ARG A 537 14.61 7.99 -11.01
C ARG A 537 13.83 6.95 -11.79
N LEU A 538 14.54 6.23 -12.64
CA LEU A 538 14.04 5.03 -13.31
C LEU A 538 14.79 3.82 -12.78
N SER A 539 14.08 2.74 -12.45
CA SER A 539 14.68 1.50 -11.95
C SER A 539 15.28 0.65 -13.08
N ARG A 540 16.29 -0.15 -12.75
CA ARG A 540 16.89 -1.14 -13.67
C ARG A 540 15.84 -2.11 -14.21
N ARG A 541 14.86 -2.48 -13.37
CA ARG A 541 13.76 -3.38 -13.73
C ARG A 541 12.85 -2.76 -14.78
N ALA A 542 12.43 -1.51 -14.61
CA ALA A 542 11.58 -0.81 -15.56
C ALA A 542 12.25 -0.71 -16.94
N VAL A 543 13.53 -0.30 -16.96
CA VAL A 543 14.30 -0.19 -18.22
C VAL A 543 14.48 -1.54 -18.90
N LYS A 544 14.76 -2.60 -18.12
CA LYS A 544 14.84 -4.00 -18.63
C LYS A 544 13.51 -4.49 -19.20
N ALA A 545 12.38 -4.07 -18.63
CA ALA A 545 11.05 -4.37 -19.16
C ALA A 545 10.74 -3.63 -20.48
N GLY A 546 11.56 -2.65 -20.86
CA GLY A 546 11.42 -1.87 -22.09
C GLY A 546 11.04 -0.41 -21.86
N PHE A 547 10.99 0.07 -20.61
CA PHE A 547 10.66 1.46 -20.32
C PHE A 547 11.69 2.43 -20.96
N ARG A 548 11.21 3.59 -21.39
CA ARG A 548 11.90 4.64 -22.18
C ARG A 548 11.32 5.99 -21.81
N LEU A 549 12.01 7.09 -22.13
CA LEU A 549 11.51 8.43 -21.81
C LEU A 549 10.16 8.71 -22.45
N GLU A 550 9.94 8.28 -23.69
CA GLU A 550 8.65 8.45 -24.39
C GLU A 550 7.43 7.97 -23.55
N HIS A 551 7.61 6.92 -22.75
CA HIS A 551 6.54 6.40 -21.89
C HIS A 551 6.13 7.38 -20.79
N LEU A 552 7.03 8.23 -20.28
CA LEU A 552 6.66 9.34 -19.38
C LEU A 552 5.68 10.29 -20.08
N GLY A 553 5.94 10.62 -21.35
CA GLY A 553 5.04 11.46 -22.14
C GLY A 553 3.69 10.80 -22.42
N ARG A 554 3.67 9.50 -22.70
CA ARG A 554 2.43 8.72 -22.90
C ARG A 554 1.56 8.69 -21.63
N ILE A 555 2.17 8.53 -20.47
CA ILE A 555 1.50 8.64 -19.16
C ILE A 555 0.82 10.00 -19.04
N LEU A 556 1.58 11.09 -19.23
CA LEU A 556 1.08 12.45 -19.06
C LEU A 556 -0.04 12.80 -20.05
N VAL A 557 0.12 12.47 -21.35
CA VAL A 557 -0.93 12.64 -22.37
C VAL A 557 -2.22 11.94 -21.95
N THR A 558 -2.11 10.68 -21.53
CA THR A 558 -3.27 9.84 -21.24
C THR A 558 -3.98 10.33 -19.98
N LYS A 559 -3.24 10.52 -18.88
CA LYS A 559 -3.81 10.88 -17.58
C LYS A 559 -4.37 12.30 -17.52
N LEU A 560 -3.72 13.27 -18.17
CA LEU A 560 -4.26 14.64 -18.22
C LEU A 560 -5.58 14.70 -19.00
N LYS A 561 -5.73 13.92 -20.08
CA LYS A 561 -6.98 13.85 -20.84
C LYS A 561 -8.06 13.07 -20.11
N GLU A 562 -7.69 12.06 -19.33
CA GLU A 562 -8.63 11.32 -18.49
C GLU A 562 -9.19 12.20 -17.37
N GLU A 563 -8.32 12.83 -16.58
CA GLU A 563 -8.75 13.60 -15.40
C GLU A 563 -9.35 14.95 -15.78
N PHE A 564 -8.78 15.63 -16.79
CA PHE A 564 -9.19 16.98 -17.20
C PHE A 564 -9.78 17.04 -18.60
N GLY A 565 -10.31 15.93 -19.15
CA GLY A 565 -10.86 15.88 -20.52
C GLY A 565 -12.03 16.84 -20.77
N ASN A 566 -12.65 17.33 -19.70
CA ASN A 566 -13.65 18.39 -19.75
C ASN A 566 -13.00 19.77 -20.06
N ILE A 567 -11.76 20.03 -19.64
CA ILE A 567 -11.04 21.29 -19.79
C ILE A 567 -10.02 21.23 -20.93
N VAL A 568 -9.24 20.15 -20.98
CA VAL A 568 -8.14 19.90 -21.91
C VAL A 568 -8.59 18.95 -23.01
N SER A 569 -8.41 19.38 -24.25
CA SER A 569 -8.78 18.61 -25.45
C SER A 569 -7.56 18.05 -26.20
N ARG A 570 -6.41 18.73 -26.12
CA ARG A 570 -5.15 18.31 -26.75
C ARG A 570 -4.01 18.39 -25.76
N VAL A 571 -3.17 17.36 -25.76
CA VAL A 571 -1.94 17.33 -24.95
C VAL A 571 -0.77 16.92 -25.84
N GLN A 572 0.34 17.64 -25.73
CA GLN A 572 1.62 17.31 -26.35
C GLN A 572 2.70 17.32 -25.26
N VAL A 573 3.60 16.35 -25.28
CA VAL A 573 4.71 16.28 -24.33
C VAL A 573 6.05 16.31 -25.07
N THR A 574 6.96 17.16 -24.61
CA THR A 574 8.36 17.17 -25.07
C THR A 574 9.28 16.92 -23.89
N LEU A 575 10.10 15.87 -24.00
CA LEU A 575 11.10 15.47 -23.02
C LEU A 575 12.47 15.86 -23.57
N VAL A 576 13.27 16.58 -22.78
CA VAL A 576 14.58 17.08 -23.24
C VAL A 576 15.67 16.55 -22.32
N THR A 577 16.63 15.83 -22.90
CA THR A 577 17.87 15.36 -22.24
C THR A 577 19.13 15.94 -22.87
N ASP A 578 18.98 16.71 -23.96
CA ASP A 578 20.07 17.52 -24.49
C ASP A 578 20.30 18.77 -23.62
N GLU A 579 21.53 18.92 -23.12
CA GLU A 579 21.90 19.98 -22.18
C GLU A 579 21.81 21.39 -22.81
N ASN A 580 22.13 21.53 -24.10
CA ASN A 580 22.06 22.82 -24.78
C ASN A 580 20.60 23.26 -24.97
N GLU A 581 19.74 22.33 -25.38
CA GLU A 581 18.32 22.60 -25.55
C GLU A 581 17.63 22.88 -24.21
N LEU A 582 18.01 22.18 -23.13
CA LEU A 582 17.54 22.50 -21.79
C LEU A 582 17.94 23.92 -21.39
N GLY A 583 19.21 24.30 -21.60
CA GLY A 583 19.71 25.65 -21.31
C GLY A 583 18.98 26.76 -22.06
N ARG A 584 18.51 26.49 -23.29
CA ARG A 584 17.69 27.45 -24.06
C ARG A 584 16.28 27.64 -23.52
N ARG A 585 15.71 26.59 -22.91
CA ARG A 585 14.30 26.57 -22.47
C ARG A 585 14.11 26.92 -21.00
N LEU A 586 15.14 26.72 -20.18
CA LEU A 586 15.10 27.02 -18.76
C LEU A 586 14.69 28.48 -18.46
N PRO A 587 15.18 29.51 -19.18
CA PRO A 587 14.75 30.90 -18.94
C PRO A 587 13.24 31.10 -19.13
N GLU A 588 12.63 30.47 -20.12
CA GLU A 588 11.17 30.54 -20.36
C GLU A 588 10.40 29.92 -19.18
N ALA A 589 10.87 28.77 -18.68
CA ALA A 589 10.25 28.12 -17.53
C ALA A 589 10.35 28.97 -16.26
N LEU A 590 11.53 29.54 -15.99
CA LEU A 590 11.73 30.43 -14.84
C LEU A 590 10.83 31.67 -14.92
N GLN A 591 10.67 32.25 -16.10
CA GLN A 591 9.76 33.38 -16.32
C GLN A 591 8.30 33.00 -16.06
N ALA A 592 7.85 31.84 -16.56
CA ALA A 592 6.49 31.36 -16.31
C ALA A 592 6.23 31.13 -14.81
N TYR A 593 7.21 30.57 -14.08
CA TYR A 593 7.11 30.42 -12.63
C TYR A 593 7.02 31.79 -11.94
N ALA A 594 7.84 32.77 -12.33
CA ALA A 594 7.80 34.11 -11.75
C ALA A 594 6.44 34.80 -11.97
N GLN A 595 5.86 34.69 -13.16
CA GLN A 595 4.54 35.25 -13.47
C GLN A 595 3.40 34.61 -12.66
N ARG A 596 3.51 33.30 -12.37
CA ARG A 596 2.57 32.61 -11.47
C ARG A 596 2.65 33.17 -10.05
N GLU A 597 3.85 33.54 -9.59
CA GLU A 597 4.05 34.14 -8.27
C GLU A 597 3.57 35.61 -8.23
N GLU A 598 3.79 36.41 -9.28
CA GLU A 598 3.34 37.81 -9.30
C GLU A 598 1.81 37.95 -9.11
N ARG A 599 1.03 36.98 -9.61
CA ARG A 599 -0.43 36.93 -9.39
C ARG A 599 -0.83 36.86 -7.91
N MET A 600 0.06 36.39 -7.03
CA MET A 600 -0.17 36.32 -5.58
C MET A 600 0.13 37.62 -4.84
N ALA A 601 0.91 38.55 -5.42
CA ALA A 601 1.52 39.68 -4.70
C ALA A 601 0.52 40.70 -4.09
N GLY A 602 -0.76 40.64 -4.48
CA GLY A 602 -1.84 41.49 -3.95
C GLY A 602 -2.76 40.84 -2.89
N LEU A 603 -2.62 39.55 -2.62
CA LEU A 603 -3.47 38.82 -1.68
C LEU A 603 -2.76 38.63 -0.34
N THR A 604 -3.40 39.05 0.75
CA THR A 604 -2.91 38.85 2.12
C THR A 604 -3.86 37.98 2.93
N ASP A 605 -3.40 37.38 4.02
CA ASP A 605 -4.22 36.54 4.89
C ASP A 605 -5.35 37.32 5.57
N ASP A 606 -5.17 38.64 5.71
CA ASP A 606 -6.16 39.57 6.27
C ASP A 606 -7.18 40.03 5.21
N SER A 607 -6.85 39.93 3.91
CA SER A 607 -7.74 40.30 2.80
C SER A 607 -8.76 39.21 2.43
N VAL A 608 -8.62 38.01 3.00
CA VAL A 608 -9.49 36.85 2.73
C VAL A 608 -10.15 36.32 3.99
N ASP A 609 -11.38 35.83 3.84
CA ASP A 609 -12.16 35.14 4.88
C ASP A 609 -12.03 33.60 4.81
N THR A 610 -11.46 33.11 3.71
CA THR A 610 -11.42 31.70 3.35
C THR A 610 -9.99 31.26 3.05
N PHE A 611 -9.55 30.21 3.74
CA PHE A 611 -8.35 29.45 3.41
C PHE A 611 -8.72 28.16 2.67
N TYR A 612 -7.73 27.37 2.27
CA TYR A 612 -7.98 26.08 1.63
C TYR A 612 -7.19 24.96 2.28
N SER A 613 -7.79 23.79 2.41
CA SER A 613 -7.04 22.57 2.70
C SER A 613 -6.31 22.07 1.45
N CYS A 614 -5.30 21.24 1.65
CA CYS A 614 -4.83 20.31 0.64
C CYS A 614 -4.56 18.95 1.30
N LEU A 615 -5.28 17.93 0.84
CA LEU A 615 -5.23 16.55 1.36
C LEU A 615 -4.40 15.61 0.49
N MET A 616 -3.76 16.11 -0.58
CA MET A 616 -3.08 15.26 -1.57
C MET A 616 -2.05 14.30 -0.97
N CYS A 617 -1.33 14.74 0.05
CA CYS A 617 -0.27 13.94 0.67
C CYS A 617 -0.79 12.95 1.72
N GLN A 618 -2.10 12.84 1.93
CA GLN A 618 -2.67 11.82 2.83
C GLN A 618 -2.46 10.39 2.30
N SER A 619 -2.12 10.24 1.01
CA SER A 619 -1.73 8.93 0.43
C SER A 619 -0.54 8.29 1.15
N PHE A 620 0.37 9.09 1.73
CA PHE A 620 1.54 8.60 2.48
C PHE A 620 1.73 9.25 3.86
N ALA A 621 0.95 10.28 4.20
CA ALA A 621 0.92 10.92 5.51
C ALA A 621 -0.55 11.17 5.94
N PRO A 622 -1.28 10.14 6.43
CA PRO A 622 -2.73 10.19 6.61
C PRO A 622 -3.22 11.30 7.54
N ASP A 623 -2.46 11.56 8.62
CA ASP A 623 -2.80 12.55 9.64
C ASP A 623 -2.36 13.98 9.23
N HIS A 624 -1.78 14.15 8.03
CA HIS A 624 -1.32 15.44 7.53
C HIS A 624 -2.41 16.16 6.74
N ILE A 625 -2.50 17.47 6.97
CA ILE A 625 -3.15 18.40 6.05
C ILE A 625 -2.28 19.65 5.88
N CYS A 626 -2.27 20.22 4.68
CA CYS A 626 -1.79 21.59 4.49
C CYS A 626 -2.97 22.56 4.60
N VAL A 627 -2.83 23.62 5.40
CA VAL A 627 -3.72 24.79 5.34
C VAL A 627 -3.03 25.86 4.52
N ILE A 628 -3.53 26.10 3.32
CA ILE A 628 -2.98 27.03 2.34
C ILE A 628 -3.61 28.40 2.54
N THR A 629 -2.77 29.41 2.79
CA THR A 629 -3.17 30.82 2.90
C THR A 629 -2.46 31.66 1.84
N PRO A 630 -2.94 32.88 1.52
CA PRO A 630 -2.22 33.76 0.61
C PRO A 630 -0.73 33.96 0.95
N GLU A 631 -0.41 34.09 2.25
CA GLU A 631 0.93 34.35 2.75
C GLU A 631 1.64 33.09 3.28
N ARG A 632 1.00 31.92 3.20
CA ARG A 632 1.57 30.60 3.54
C ARG A 632 1.14 29.57 2.49
N LEU A 633 1.96 29.45 1.45
CA LEU A 633 1.83 28.40 0.44
C LEU A 633 2.02 27.00 1.04
N GLY A 634 1.56 25.98 0.31
CA GLY A 634 1.75 24.59 0.68
C GLY A 634 3.23 24.26 0.81
N LEU A 635 3.58 23.45 1.80
CA LEU A 635 4.99 23.15 2.10
C LEU A 635 5.75 22.52 0.93
N CYS A 636 5.05 21.91 -0.03
CA CYS A 636 5.65 21.44 -1.27
C CYS A 636 6.27 22.56 -2.09
N GLY A 637 5.68 23.77 -2.06
CA GLY A 637 6.02 24.96 -2.85
C GLY A 637 5.25 25.11 -4.17
N ALA A 638 4.49 24.10 -4.61
CA ALA A 638 3.77 24.12 -5.89
C ALA A 638 2.33 24.63 -5.80
N ILE A 639 1.74 24.62 -4.60
CA ILE A 639 0.33 24.97 -4.41
C ILE A 639 0.25 26.23 -3.56
N ASN A 640 -0.07 27.35 -4.19
CA ASN A 640 -0.46 28.58 -3.51
C ASN A 640 -1.99 28.63 -3.29
N TRP A 641 -2.47 29.73 -2.70
CA TRP A 641 -3.89 29.88 -2.37
C TRP A 641 -4.80 29.95 -3.61
N LEU A 642 -4.36 30.60 -4.69
CA LEU A 642 -5.11 30.65 -5.95
C LEU A 642 -5.17 29.27 -6.61
N ASP A 643 -4.09 28.50 -6.55
CA ASP A 643 -4.04 27.13 -7.05
C ASP A 643 -5.04 26.24 -6.29
N ALA A 644 -5.09 26.37 -4.96
CA ALA A 644 -6.02 25.59 -4.13
C ALA A 644 -7.49 25.96 -4.41
N LYS A 645 -7.77 27.27 -4.57
CA LYS A 645 -9.09 27.76 -5.01
C LYS A 645 -9.48 27.19 -6.37
N THR A 646 -8.56 27.27 -7.33
CA THR A 646 -8.75 26.76 -8.69
C THR A 646 -8.95 25.25 -8.68
N GLY A 647 -8.18 24.51 -7.88
CA GLY A 647 -8.33 23.07 -7.70
C GLY A 647 -9.73 22.68 -7.21
N LYS A 648 -10.31 23.45 -6.30
CA LYS A 648 -11.70 23.27 -5.85
C LYS A 648 -12.72 23.53 -6.96
N GLU A 649 -12.49 24.53 -7.80
CA GLU A 649 -13.37 24.86 -8.94
C GLU A 649 -13.31 23.78 -10.04
N ILE A 650 -12.12 23.27 -10.33
CA ILE A 650 -11.90 22.20 -11.32
C ILE A 650 -12.47 20.87 -10.82
N MET A 651 -12.21 20.53 -9.55
CA MET A 651 -12.64 19.28 -8.91
C MET A 651 -13.32 19.58 -7.57
N PRO A 652 -14.66 19.72 -7.54
CA PRO A 652 -15.39 20.02 -6.30
C PRO A 652 -15.18 18.98 -5.18
N ALA A 653 -15.02 17.71 -5.52
CA ALA A 653 -14.72 16.62 -4.58
C ALA A 653 -13.22 16.36 -4.42
N GLY A 654 -12.37 17.22 -4.97
CA GLY A 654 -10.91 17.07 -4.95
C GLY A 654 -10.28 17.34 -3.59
N PRO A 655 -8.94 17.26 -3.52
CA PRO A 655 -8.19 17.38 -2.26
C PRO A 655 -8.16 18.80 -1.68
N ASN A 656 -8.61 19.80 -2.44
CA ASN A 656 -8.67 21.19 -2.00
C ASN A 656 -10.08 21.56 -1.57
N GLN A 657 -10.27 21.87 -0.30
CA GLN A 657 -11.57 22.25 0.25
C GLN A 657 -11.49 23.62 0.93
N PRO A 658 -12.52 24.48 0.77
CA PRO A 658 -12.53 25.79 1.42
C PRO A 658 -12.67 25.63 2.93
N ILE A 659 -11.92 26.43 3.68
CA ILE A 659 -11.94 26.52 5.13
C ILE A 659 -12.32 27.95 5.50
N ALA A 660 -13.51 28.14 6.04
CA ALA A 660 -13.88 29.44 6.61
C ALA A 660 -13.05 29.70 7.87
N LYS A 661 -12.44 30.88 7.98
CA LYS A 661 -11.62 31.24 9.15
C LYS A 661 -12.45 31.16 10.44
N GLY A 662 -13.66 31.70 10.44
CA GLY A 662 -14.52 31.77 11.63
C GLY A 662 -13.97 32.75 12.68
N GLU A 663 -14.25 32.49 13.95
CA GLU A 663 -13.81 33.33 15.07
C GLU A 663 -12.28 33.25 15.26
N VAL A 664 -11.64 34.40 15.47
CA VAL A 664 -10.21 34.48 15.78
C VAL A 664 -9.98 34.02 17.22
N GLU A 665 -9.16 32.99 17.42
CA GLU A 665 -8.74 32.55 18.76
C GLU A 665 -7.43 33.22 19.18
N ASP A 666 -6.47 33.32 18.26
CA ASP A 666 -5.20 34.00 18.46
C ASP A 666 -4.72 34.62 17.14
N ALA A 667 -4.85 35.95 17.01
CA ALA A 667 -4.44 36.66 15.81
C ALA A 667 -2.92 36.66 15.59
N GLN A 668 -2.13 36.63 16.67
CA GLN A 668 -0.67 36.72 16.61
C GLN A 668 -0.07 35.39 16.11
N LYS A 669 -0.60 34.27 16.61
CA LYS A 669 -0.17 32.92 16.20
C LYS A 669 -0.93 32.39 14.99
N GLY A 670 -2.01 33.06 14.58
CA GLY A 670 -2.84 32.64 13.46
C GLY A 670 -3.62 31.37 13.79
N SER A 671 -4.37 31.40 14.90
CA SER A 671 -5.35 30.38 15.27
C SER A 671 -6.76 30.94 15.08
N TRP A 672 -7.60 30.18 14.39
CA TRP A 672 -9.01 30.48 14.23
C TRP A 672 -9.84 29.23 14.48
N LYS A 673 -10.99 29.41 15.10
CA LYS A 673 -11.89 28.33 15.50
C LYS A 673 -12.34 27.50 14.29
N GLY A 674 -12.75 28.14 13.20
CA GLY A 674 -13.20 27.45 11.99
C GLY A 674 -12.09 26.64 11.31
N VAL A 675 -10.85 27.13 11.39
CA VAL A 675 -9.67 26.40 10.90
C VAL A 675 -9.38 25.20 11.79
N ASN A 676 -9.41 25.36 13.11
CA ASN A 676 -9.18 24.26 14.07
C ASN A 676 -10.23 23.16 13.94
N GLU A 677 -11.51 23.52 13.79
CA GLU A 677 -12.61 22.57 13.54
C GLU A 677 -12.40 21.79 12.24
N ALA A 678 -12.00 22.48 11.16
CA ALA A 678 -11.68 21.83 9.89
C ALA A 678 -10.46 20.92 10.00
N VAL A 679 -9.40 21.35 10.69
CA VAL A 679 -8.19 20.55 10.93
C VAL A 679 -8.53 19.28 11.71
N ALA A 680 -9.30 19.41 12.79
CA ALA A 680 -9.75 18.27 13.60
C ALA A 680 -10.60 17.31 12.78
N ALA A 681 -11.53 17.81 11.95
CA ALA A 681 -12.35 16.95 11.10
C ALA A 681 -11.52 16.21 10.04
N LEU A 682 -10.63 16.91 9.33
CA LEU A 682 -9.84 16.37 8.23
C LEU A 682 -8.67 15.46 8.67
N THR A 683 -8.30 15.52 9.96
CA THR A 683 -7.28 14.65 10.58
C THR A 683 -7.91 13.61 11.52
N HIS A 684 -9.23 13.39 11.46
CA HIS A 684 -9.95 12.44 12.30
C HIS A 684 -9.69 12.62 13.81
N GLY A 685 -9.59 13.88 14.25
CA GLY A 685 -9.37 14.28 15.64
C GLY A 685 -7.94 14.15 16.13
N LYS A 686 -6.98 13.78 15.26
CA LYS A 686 -5.56 13.65 15.65
C LYS A 686 -4.92 15.00 15.95
N ILE A 687 -5.25 16.02 15.17
CA ILE A 687 -4.77 17.38 15.37
C ILE A 687 -5.95 18.25 15.78
N ALA A 688 -5.95 18.71 17.03
CA ALA A 688 -7.06 19.48 17.58
C ALA A 688 -6.92 20.99 17.31
N ARG A 689 -5.68 21.48 17.21
CA ARG A 689 -5.37 22.90 17.12
C ARG A 689 -4.21 23.15 16.17
N PHE A 690 -4.25 24.29 15.50
CA PHE A 690 -3.30 24.69 14.47
C PHE A 690 -3.00 26.19 14.57
N CYS A 691 -1.72 26.53 14.56
CA CYS A 691 -1.23 27.91 14.46
C CYS A 691 -0.53 28.13 13.10
N ALA A 692 -1.07 29.05 12.30
CA ALA A 692 -0.53 29.38 10.98
C ALA A 692 0.79 30.18 11.04
N TYR A 693 1.10 30.84 12.16
CA TYR A 693 2.22 31.76 12.26
C TYR A 693 3.19 31.44 13.41
N SER A 694 3.05 30.28 14.06
CA SER A 694 3.99 29.78 15.06
C SER A 694 4.51 28.40 14.65
N MET A 695 5.81 28.19 14.85
CA MET A 695 6.47 26.88 14.83
C MET A 695 6.60 26.27 16.22
N MET A 696 6.44 27.08 17.28
CA MET A 696 6.62 26.66 18.68
C MET A 696 5.33 26.11 19.31
N GLU A 697 4.16 26.63 18.93
CA GLU A 697 2.87 26.18 19.44
C GLU A 697 2.00 25.64 18.31
N ASP A 698 1.53 24.40 18.47
CA ASP A 698 0.60 23.73 17.56
C ASP A 698 0.90 23.96 16.05
N PRO A 699 2.15 23.71 15.60
CA PRO A 699 2.53 24.00 14.22
C PRO A 699 1.74 23.17 13.20
N MET A 700 1.73 23.60 11.94
CA MET A 700 1.31 22.72 10.84
C MET A 700 2.15 21.44 10.84
N THR A 701 1.50 20.30 10.68
CA THR A 701 2.21 19.04 10.47
C THR A 701 2.91 19.04 9.11
N SER A 702 3.89 18.14 8.92
CA SER A 702 4.60 18.00 7.64
C SER A 702 4.42 16.60 7.06
N CYS A 703 4.19 16.49 5.75
CA CYS A 703 4.11 15.19 5.09
C CYS A 703 5.49 14.61 4.76
N GLY A 704 6.26 15.28 3.89
CA GLY A 704 7.57 14.81 3.42
C GLY A 704 8.07 15.45 2.12
N CYS A 705 7.19 16.19 1.42
CA CYS A 705 7.53 16.88 0.18
C CYS A 705 8.06 18.31 0.37
N PHE A 706 8.37 18.74 1.60
CA PHE A 706 8.88 20.09 1.86
C PHE A 706 10.20 20.38 1.15
N GLU A 707 10.36 21.61 0.66
CA GLU A 707 11.60 22.07 0.03
C GLU A 707 12.67 22.41 1.08
N VAL A 708 12.22 22.90 2.23
CA VAL A 708 13.04 23.45 3.30
C VAL A 708 12.52 23.00 4.67
N ILE A 709 13.43 22.78 5.61
CA ILE A 709 13.13 22.57 7.02
C ILE A 709 13.62 23.77 7.82
N VAL A 710 12.77 24.29 8.70
CA VAL A 710 13.13 25.26 9.73
C VAL A 710 13.23 24.51 11.06
N ALA A 711 14.36 24.65 11.74
CA ALA A 711 14.63 24.01 13.03
C ALA A 711 15.05 25.06 14.06
N MET A 712 14.43 25.02 15.23
CA MET A 712 14.81 25.86 16.36
C MET A 712 16.19 25.44 16.89
N SER A 713 17.03 26.43 17.18
CA SER A 713 18.22 26.24 18.01
C SER A 713 17.97 26.76 19.44
N PRO A 714 17.86 25.88 20.45
CA PRO A 714 17.59 26.28 21.83
C PRO A 714 18.65 27.21 22.42
N ASP A 715 19.94 26.92 22.22
CA ASP A 715 21.01 27.70 22.84
C ASP A 715 21.09 29.13 22.29
N MET A 716 20.72 29.31 21.01
CA MET A 716 20.81 30.59 20.31
C MET A 716 19.48 31.35 20.27
N GLN A 717 18.38 30.76 20.76
CA GLN A 717 17.02 31.32 20.69
C GLN A 717 16.68 31.88 19.29
N SER A 718 17.11 31.13 18.27
CA SER A 718 17.01 31.47 16.84
C SER A 718 16.61 30.23 16.05
N VAL A 719 16.46 30.36 14.73
CA VAL A 719 16.14 29.24 13.85
C VAL A 719 17.20 29.06 12.78
N ILE A 720 17.49 27.81 12.46
CA ILE A 720 18.26 27.45 11.27
C ILE A 720 17.30 27.00 10.17
N VAL A 721 17.75 27.11 8.93
CA VAL A 721 16.96 26.77 7.75
C VAL A 721 17.82 25.91 6.85
N VAL A 722 17.31 24.79 6.35
CA VAL A 722 18.07 23.86 5.48
C VAL A 722 17.20 23.34 4.34
N ASN A 723 17.69 23.42 3.10
CA ASN A 723 17.00 22.92 1.91
C ASN A 723 17.35 21.45 1.60
N ARG A 724 16.47 20.79 0.83
CA ARG A 724 16.56 19.37 0.47
C ARG A 724 17.87 18.95 -0.19
N GLU A 725 18.45 19.84 -0.99
CA GLU A 725 19.65 19.58 -1.78
C GLU A 725 20.94 19.66 -0.95
N PHE A 726 20.88 20.23 0.26
CA PHE A 726 22.04 20.32 1.15
C PHE A 726 22.26 19.00 1.91
N ALA A 727 23.38 18.34 1.65
CA ALA A 727 23.67 16.98 2.13
C ALA A 727 24.53 16.90 3.41
N ASP A 728 25.07 18.04 3.85
CA ASP A 728 26.01 18.13 4.96
C ASP A 728 25.31 18.38 6.30
N MET A 729 26.11 18.45 7.35
CA MET A 729 25.62 18.66 8.71
C MET A 729 25.21 20.12 8.90
N THR A 730 24.13 20.33 9.67
CA THR A 730 23.71 21.66 10.11
C THR A 730 24.16 21.93 11.55
N PRO A 731 24.14 23.19 12.02
CA PRO A 731 24.51 23.53 13.39
C PRO A 731 23.68 22.85 14.49
N VAL A 732 22.49 22.31 14.17
CA VAL A 732 21.68 21.53 15.13
C VAL A 732 22.06 20.04 15.18
N GLY A 733 23.19 19.66 14.58
CA GLY A 733 23.75 18.30 14.65
C GLY A 733 22.99 17.26 13.81
N MET A 734 22.17 17.71 12.86
CA MET A 734 21.40 16.84 11.96
C MET A 734 21.54 17.27 10.50
N LYS A 735 21.53 16.28 9.58
CA LYS A 735 21.39 16.51 8.14
C LYS A 735 19.92 16.75 7.77
N PHE A 736 19.66 17.31 6.59
CA PHE A 736 18.30 17.44 6.05
C PHE A 736 17.54 16.10 6.10
N SER A 737 18.16 14.99 5.67
CA SER A 737 17.52 13.67 5.67
C SER A 737 17.09 13.19 7.06
N THR A 738 17.87 13.50 8.08
CA THR A 738 17.58 13.14 9.46
C THR A 738 16.44 13.98 10.02
N LEU A 739 16.49 15.30 9.79
CA LEU A 739 15.41 16.22 10.15
C LEU A 739 14.10 15.84 9.45
N ALA A 740 14.15 15.52 8.16
CA ALA A 740 12.98 15.13 7.38
C ALA A 740 12.30 13.88 7.94
N GLY A 741 13.08 12.89 8.40
CA GLY A 741 12.56 11.68 9.03
C GLY A 741 11.90 11.92 10.39
N ASN A 742 12.30 12.99 11.10
CA ASN A 742 11.73 13.34 12.41
C ASN A 742 10.44 14.17 12.30
N ILE A 743 10.32 15.02 11.27
CA ILE A 743 9.18 15.95 11.14
C ILE A 743 8.09 15.46 10.17
N GLY A 744 8.44 14.55 9.25
CA GLY A 744 7.51 14.00 8.28
C GLY A 744 6.45 13.08 8.89
N GLY A 745 5.47 12.69 8.08
CA GLY A 745 4.45 11.72 8.47
C GLY A 745 3.25 12.27 9.24
N GLY A 746 3.03 13.60 9.21
CA GLY A 746 1.78 14.19 9.70
C GLY A 746 1.70 14.40 11.21
N LYS A 747 2.83 14.53 11.90
CA LYS A 747 2.88 14.82 13.34
C LYS A 747 3.12 16.30 13.62
N GLN A 748 2.62 16.80 14.75
CA GLN A 748 3.00 18.12 15.25
C GLN A 748 4.34 18.02 15.97
N THR A 749 5.32 18.79 15.49
CA THR A 749 6.68 18.81 16.02
C THR A 749 7.05 20.24 16.42
N PRO A 750 6.63 20.73 17.60
CA PRO A 750 7.06 22.02 18.12
C PRO A 750 8.56 22.25 17.97
N GLY A 751 8.95 23.39 17.43
CA GLY A 751 10.35 23.73 17.13
C GLY A 751 10.87 23.24 15.78
N PHE A 752 10.08 22.49 15.00
CA PHE A 752 10.46 22.06 13.66
C PHE A 752 9.30 22.11 12.68
N ILE A 753 9.48 22.74 11.52
CA ILE A 753 8.46 22.80 10.46
C ILE A 753 9.09 22.56 9.08
N GLY A 754 8.37 21.83 8.23
CA GLY A 754 8.64 21.75 6.79
C GLY A 754 7.87 22.84 6.05
N ILE A 755 8.54 23.55 5.14
CA ILE A 755 7.98 24.69 4.40
C ILE A 755 8.44 24.69 2.93
N GLY A 756 7.72 25.43 2.10
CA GLY A 756 8.21 25.84 0.77
C GLY A 756 9.18 27.02 0.92
N ARG A 757 10.16 27.13 0.01
CA ARG A 757 11.21 28.16 0.05
C ARG A 757 10.63 29.57 0.18
N ARG A 758 9.60 29.87 -0.61
CA ARG A 758 8.94 31.19 -0.65
C ARG A 758 8.32 31.62 0.68
N TYR A 759 7.97 30.69 1.56
CA TYR A 759 7.44 31.05 2.88
C TYR A 759 8.48 31.78 3.74
N LEU A 760 9.79 31.58 3.51
CA LEU A 760 10.85 32.27 4.27
C LEU A 760 10.76 33.80 4.19
N VAL A 761 10.36 34.32 3.03
CA VAL A 761 10.25 35.77 2.78
C VAL A 761 8.82 36.30 3.00
N SER A 762 7.90 35.46 3.46
CA SER A 762 6.53 35.86 3.77
C SER A 762 6.49 36.85 4.94
N ARG A 763 5.51 37.75 4.92
CA ARG A 763 5.22 38.63 6.07
C ARG A 763 4.70 37.85 7.28
N LYS A 764 4.11 36.68 7.05
CA LYS A 764 3.59 35.76 8.06
C LYS A 764 4.55 34.61 8.37
N PHE A 765 5.78 34.62 7.85
CA PHE A 765 6.81 33.64 8.20
C PHE A 765 7.04 33.64 9.71
N ILE A 766 6.63 32.58 10.41
CA ILE A 766 6.72 32.40 11.88
C ILE A 766 6.55 33.71 12.68
N SER A 767 5.61 34.56 12.27
CA SER A 767 5.52 35.93 12.82
C SER A 767 5.11 35.94 14.29
N GLY A 768 4.47 34.88 14.77
CA GLY A 768 4.20 34.65 16.20
C GLY A 768 5.47 34.45 17.03
N ASP A 769 6.58 34.03 16.40
CA ASP A 769 7.83 33.63 17.06
C ASP A 769 8.99 34.61 16.77
N GLY A 770 8.71 35.73 16.10
CA GLY A 770 9.69 36.77 15.75
C GLY A 770 10.11 36.80 14.28
N GLY A 771 9.61 35.87 13.47
CA GLY A 771 9.70 35.95 12.02
C GLY A 771 11.09 35.89 11.43
N PHE A 772 11.26 36.58 10.30
CA PHE A 772 12.45 36.52 9.44
C PHE A 772 13.77 36.81 10.17
N LEU A 773 13.76 37.73 11.14
CA LEU A 773 14.96 38.12 11.91
C LEU A 773 15.46 37.04 12.88
N ARG A 774 14.72 35.92 13.02
CA ARG A 774 15.16 34.74 13.77
C ARG A 774 16.13 33.85 13.00
N ILE A 775 16.22 33.98 11.68
CA ILE A 775 17.04 33.08 10.86
C ILE A 775 18.52 33.37 11.13
N SER A 776 19.22 32.45 11.78
CA SER A 776 20.64 32.61 12.13
C SER A 776 21.58 31.81 11.23
N TRP A 777 21.08 30.79 10.53
CA TRP A 777 21.88 29.96 9.63
C TRP A 777 21.07 29.46 8.44
N MET A 778 21.67 29.52 7.24
CA MET A 778 21.12 29.03 5.97
C MET A 778 22.26 28.54 5.08
N PRO A 779 22.09 27.46 4.29
CA PRO A 779 23.09 27.08 3.29
C PRO A 779 23.38 28.22 2.31
N SER A 780 24.65 28.38 1.93
CA SER A 780 25.08 29.44 1.01
C SER A 780 24.34 29.36 -0.34
N SER A 781 24.14 28.14 -0.84
CA SER A 781 23.36 27.87 -2.06
C SER A 781 21.90 28.33 -1.96
N LEU A 782 21.26 28.16 -0.80
CA LEU A 782 19.89 28.62 -0.57
C LEU A 782 19.84 30.15 -0.52
N LYS A 783 20.76 30.79 0.22
CA LYS A 783 20.88 32.25 0.27
C LYS A 783 21.04 32.84 -1.12
N GLU A 784 21.93 32.27 -1.94
CA GLU A 784 22.18 32.76 -3.29
C GLU A 784 20.96 32.60 -4.18
N SER A 785 20.27 31.45 -4.10
CA SER A 785 19.07 31.18 -4.90
C SER A 785 17.87 32.08 -4.59
N MET A 786 17.88 32.75 -3.44
CA MET A 786 16.82 33.66 -2.98
C MET A 786 17.36 35.04 -2.61
N ARG A 787 18.55 35.42 -3.11
CA ARG A 787 19.30 36.57 -2.60
C ARG A 787 18.49 37.86 -2.68
N GLU A 788 17.89 38.11 -3.83
CA GLU A 788 17.10 39.32 -4.07
C GLU A 788 15.89 39.39 -3.13
N GLU A 789 15.16 38.29 -2.97
CA GLU A 789 13.96 38.28 -2.12
C GLU A 789 14.29 38.38 -0.63
N LEU A 790 15.39 37.77 -0.19
CA LEU A 790 15.88 37.88 1.18
C LEU A 790 16.35 39.31 1.50
N ILE A 791 17.04 39.98 0.57
CA ILE A 791 17.46 41.38 0.71
C ILE A 791 16.24 42.29 0.79
N ASN A 792 15.30 42.15 -0.14
CA ASN A 792 14.07 42.94 -0.15
C ASN A 792 13.30 42.76 1.16
N ARG A 793 13.21 41.53 1.68
CA ARG A 793 12.53 41.28 2.96
C ARG A 793 13.27 41.90 4.15
N ALA A 794 14.60 41.88 4.15
CA ALA A 794 15.41 42.53 5.17
C ALA A 794 15.23 44.06 5.17
N GLU A 795 15.17 44.66 3.99
CA GLU A 795 14.91 46.10 3.82
C GLU A 795 13.51 46.48 4.29
N GLU A 796 12.48 45.70 3.96
CA GLU A 796 11.10 45.91 4.45
C GLU A 796 11.03 45.92 5.99
N LEU A 797 11.89 45.16 6.66
CA LEU A 797 11.95 45.04 8.12
C LEU A 797 12.89 46.07 8.77
N GLY A 798 13.50 46.96 7.99
CA GLY A 798 14.43 47.98 8.49
C GLY A 798 15.78 47.40 8.94
N ALA A 799 16.16 46.22 8.46
CA ALA A 799 17.41 45.54 8.77
C ALA A 799 18.30 45.36 7.52
N PRO A 800 18.70 46.45 6.83
CA PRO A 800 19.54 46.34 5.64
C PRO A 800 20.87 45.66 5.98
N GLY A 801 21.30 44.70 5.16
CA GLY A 801 22.49 43.89 5.40
C GLY A 801 22.29 42.70 6.36
N PHE A 802 21.06 42.42 6.82
CA PHE A 802 20.78 41.26 7.68
C PHE A 802 21.23 39.94 7.04
N ILE A 803 21.16 39.80 5.70
CA ILE A 803 21.54 38.57 5.00
C ILE A 803 23.01 38.17 5.29
N ASP A 804 23.91 39.15 5.47
CA ASP A 804 25.33 38.92 5.76
C ASP A 804 25.57 38.54 7.24
N GLN A 805 24.58 38.77 8.10
CA GLN A 805 24.60 38.36 9.51
C GLN A 805 24.17 36.90 9.69
N ILE A 806 23.37 36.36 8.76
CA ILE A 806 23.00 34.94 8.73
C ILE A 806 24.28 34.13 8.41
N ALA A 807 24.62 33.13 9.22
CA ALA A 807 25.74 32.23 8.94
C ALA A 807 25.38 31.22 7.83
N ASP A 808 26.39 30.58 7.26
CA ASP A 808 26.26 29.44 6.35
C ASP A 808 27.41 28.45 6.59
N GLU A 809 27.42 27.34 5.86
CA GLU A 809 28.43 26.29 5.98
C GLU A 809 29.87 26.74 5.68
N THR A 810 30.05 27.88 5.01
CA THR A 810 31.39 28.43 4.72
C THR A 810 31.96 29.20 5.91
N VAL A 811 31.11 29.58 6.86
CA VAL A 811 31.47 30.36 8.06
C VAL A 811 31.40 29.48 9.32
N VAL A 812 30.35 28.69 9.46
CA VAL A 812 30.07 27.89 10.67
C VAL A 812 29.34 26.59 10.33
N THR A 813 29.73 25.49 10.99
CA THR A 813 29.07 24.18 10.85
C THR A 813 28.55 23.57 12.16
N ASP A 814 28.79 24.20 13.32
CA ASP A 814 28.38 23.70 14.64
C ASP A 814 27.69 24.79 15.49
N ALA A 815 27.05 24.37 16.59
CA ALA A 815 26.27 25.25 17.45
C ALA A 815 27.11 26.33 18.17
N GLU A 816 28.31 25.95 18.66
CA GLU A 816 29.19 26.85 19.40
C GLU A 816 29.73 27.97 18.48
N GLY A 817 30.17 27.60 17.28
CA GLY A 817 30.57 28.53 16.24
C GLY A 817 29.44 29.46 15.82
N LEU A 818 28.20 28.97 15.79
CA LEU A 818 27.04 29.77 15.38
C LEU A 818 26.73 30.84 16.44
N MET A 819 26.76 30.48 17.72
CA MET A 819 26.60 31.44 18.80
C MET A 819 27.70 32.52 18.77
N ASN A 820 28.95 32.11 18.59
CA ASN A 820 30.09 33.05 18.49
C ASN A 820 29.96 33.99 17.28
N TRP A 821 29.51 33.48 16.14
CA TRP A 821 29.24 34.29 14.95
C TRP A 821 28.13 35.31 15.21
N MET A 822 26.99 34.87 15.76
CA MET A 822 25.85 35.74 16.07
C MET A 822 26.26 36.89 17.00
N ILE A 823 27.07 36.63 18.02
CA ILE A 823 27.60 37.67 18.92
C ILE A 823 28.49 38.65 18.15
N LYS A 824 29.41 38.12 17.33
CA LYS A 824 30.36 38.93 16.56
C LYS A 824 29.68 39.91 15.60
N VAL A 825 28.61 39.46 14.93
CA VAL A 825 27.88 40.28 13.95
C VAL A 825 26.72 41.08 14.55
N GLY A 826 26.47 40.94 15.86
CA GLY A 826 25.37 41.61 16.54
C GLY A 826 24.00 41.17 16.04
N HIS A 827 23.81 39.86 15.84
CA HIS A 827 22.62 39.30 15.22
C HIS A 827 21.34 39.67 16.00
N PRO A 828 20.27 40.16 15.35
CA PRO A 828 19.08 40.71 16.01
C PRO A 828 18.35 39.70 16.92
N ALA A 829 18.34 38.41 16.56
CA ALA A 829 17.74 37.35 17.39
C ALA A 829 18.25 37.31 18.84
N LEU A 830 19.49 37.75 19.11
CA LEU A 830 20.05 37.79 20.47
C LEU A 830 19.36 38.80 21.39
N GLY A 831 18.72 39.84 20.82
CA GLY A 831 18.00 40.87 21.56
C GLY A 831 16.48 40.66 21.58
N MET A 832 15.98 39.60 20.95
CA MET A 832 14.54 39.31 20.88
C MET A 832 14.10 38.50 22.11
N PRO A 833 12.79 38.50 22.44
CA PRO A 833 12.26 37.63 23.50
C PRO A 833 12.67 36.16 23.29
N PRO A 834 12.86 35.36 24.34
CA PRO A 834 13.08 33.92 24.18
C PRO A 834 11.95 33.24 23.39
N LEU A 835 12.29 32.19 22.65
CA LEU A 835 11.34 31.29 21.96
C LEU A 835 10.72 30.24 22.90
N LEU A 836 11.35 29.99 24.05
CA LEU A 836 10.92 29.05 25.10
C LEU A 836 10.32 29.75 26.32
#